data_AF-A0A536YR36-F1
#
_entry.id   AF-A0A536YR36-F1
#
_cell.length_a   1.000
_cell.length_b   1.000
_cell.length_c   1.000
_cell.angle_alpha   90.00
_cell.angle_beta   90.00
_cell.angle_gamma   90.00
#
_symmetry.space_group_name_H-M   'P 1'
#
loop_
_entity.id
_entity.type
_entity.pdbx_description
1 polymer ?
#
loop_
_entity_poly.entity_id
_entity_poly.type
_entity_poly.pdbx_seq_one_letter_code
_entity_poly.pdbx_strand_id
1 'polypeptide(L)'
;MAKERLRLKAAREKRRERERIAREKAKAKELAAREKAKAKELAALEKAKAKEAALLAKQKEKELKAQLKLQAQELLKLRRAGRPRRNGDAERALLLRAEARPEDAEARRTRLKNLIKLGKERGFLTYAEINDHLPDDMVDAEQIESIISTFNDMGIQVYDEAPDADTLLISETAPAGVPDEDAEEEAEAALSTVDPEFGRTTDPVRMYMREMGSVELLTREGEIEIAKRIEDGLKHMIQAISACPTTIAEIIDLAGKVARDEMRIDELVDGLIDPNAKDEPIQELADDVEPEEEEETEGEDDSAAISATLLQLKEDALARFAKIHRLYEKMKRALVDHGHRSKEYIRVRDHIGNELMNIRFTARIIEKLCDSLRGMVDEVRSHEREIMNLCVNKGGMLRPHFIKEFPGSETNMRWVKNEIAAGRPWSNLLSRFEPNILEQQQKLLTIQKRIGIPLKDLKDINKQMSTGEAKARRAKREMTEANLRLVISIAKKYTNRGLQFLDLIQEGNIGLMKAVDKFEYRRGYKFSTYATWWIRQAITRSIADQARTIRIPVHMIETINKMNRISRQILQETGQEPDPATLAQKMEMPEDKIRKILKISKEPISMETPIGDDDDSHLGDFIEDQATLAPNDAAMYASLREVTKDVLDSLTPREAKVLRMRFGIEMNTDHTLEEVGKQFDVTRERIRQI
;
A
#
# COMPACT_ATOMS: atom_id res chain seq x y z
N MET A 1 -84.26 -53.78 30.70
CA MET A 1 -83.53 -54.60 29.70
C MET A 1 -82.64 -53.79 28.74
N ALA A 2 -83.15 -52.87 27.90
CA ALA A 2 -82.31 -52.15 26.93
C ALA A 2 -81.34 -51.10 27.53
N LYS A 3 -81.78 -50.31 28.53
CA LYS A 3 -80.93 -49.31 29.23
C LYS A 3 -79.81 -49.93 30.06
N GLU A 4 -80.00 -51.14 30.58
CA GLU A 4 -79.00 -51.86 31.37
C GLU A 4 -77.87 -52.42 30.50
N ARG A 5 -78.21 -52.97 29.32
CA ARG A 5 -77.21 -53.43 28.34
C ARG A 5 -76.33 -52.29 27.82
N LEU A 6 -76.89 -51.09 27.61
CA LEU A 6 -76.15 -49.90 27.18
C LEU A 6 -75.19 -49.38 28.26
N ARG A 7 -75.61 -49.37 29.54
CA ARG A 7 -74.73 -49.02 30.67
C ARG A 7 -73.59 -50.03 30.85
N LEU A 8 -73.87 -51.33 30.68
CA LEU A 8 -72.85 -52.38 30.80
C LEU A 8 -71.83 -52.34 29.65
N LYS A 9 -72.27 -51.97 28.44
CA LYS A 9 -71.41 -51.80 27.26
C LYS A 9 -70.50 -50.57 27.40
N ALA A 10 -71.06 -49.44 27.83
CA ALA A 10 -70.29 -48.22 28.11
C ALA A 10 -69.29 -48.40 29.28
N ALA A 11 -69.65 -49.17 30.30
CA ALA A 11 -68.73 -49.51 31.40
C ALA A 11 -67.57 -50.42 30.93
N ARG A 12 -67.84 -51.36 30.01
CA ARG A 12 -66.81 -52.22 29.40
C ARG A 12 -65.86 -51.44 28.47
N GLU A 13 -66.38 -50.49 27.69
CA GLU A 13 -65.56 -49.62 26.85
C GLU A 13 -64.67 -48.69 27.68
N LYS A 14 -65.23 -48.01 28.71
CA LYS A 14 -64.44 -47.20 29.63
C LYS A 14 -63.35 -47.99 30.36
N ARG A 15 -63.62 -49.27 30.67
CA ARG A 15 -62.62 -50.15 31.27
C ARG A 15 -61.51 -50.52 30.28
N ARG A 16 -61.85 -50.85 29.04
CA ARG A 16 -60.87 -51.13 27.97
C ARG A 16 -60.01 -49.92 27.64
N GLU A 17 -60.60 -48.73 27.63
CA GLU A 17 -59.87 -47.49 27.38
C GLU A 17 -58.92 -47.14 28.54
N ARG A 18 -59.35 -47.32 29.79
CA ARG A 18 -58.46 -47.22 30.96
C ARG A 18 -57.30 -48.23 30.92
N GLU A 19 -57.57 -49.47 30.52
CA GLU A 19 -56.53 -50.50 30.37
C GLU A 19 -55.55 -50.17 29.22
N ARG A 20 -56.01 -49.57 28.12
CA ARG A 20 -55.17 -49.11 27.02
C ARG A 20 -54.27 -47.94 27.44
N ILE A 21 -54.84 -46.92 28.11
CA ILE A 21 -54.08 -45.78 28.63
C ILE A 21 -53.05 -46.24 29.67
N ALA A 22 -53.38 -47.21 30.52
CA ALA A 22 -52.44 -47.79 31.48
C ALA A 22 -51.29 -48.53 30.78
N ARG A 23 -51.55 -49.25 29.69
CA ARG A 23 -50.51 -49.92 28.88
C ARG A 23 -49.61 -48.93 28.14
N GLU A 24 -50.16 -47.87 27.57
CA GLU A 24 -49.38 -46.81 26.92
C GLU A 24 -48.50 -46.07 27.94
N LYS A 25 -49.02 -45.74 29.13
CA LYS A 25 -48.22 -45.15 30.22
C LYS A 25 -47.11 -46.10 30.71
N ALA A 26 -47.38 -47.40 30.78
CA ALA A 26 -46.37 -48.39 31.15
C ALA A 26 -45.25 -48.47 30.11
N LYS A 27 -45.60 -48.51 28.81
CA LYS A 27 -44.62 -48.47 27.71
C LYS A 27 -43.79 -47.19 27.70
N ALA A 28 -44.41 -46.03 27.89
CA ALA A 28 -43.71 -44.75 27.96
C ALA A 28 -42.73 -44.70 29.13
N LYS A 29 -43.10 -45.26 30.28
CA LYS A 29 -42.23 -45.34 31.46
C LYS A 29 -41.04 -46.29 31.25
N GLU A 30 -41.24 -47.39 30.52
CA GLU A 30 -40.19 -48.33 30.14
C GLU A 30 -39.20 -47.71 29.13
N LEU A 31 -39.72 -46.97 28.14
CA LEU A 31 -38.91 -46.25 27.14
C LEU A 31 -38.05 -45.16 27.81
N ALA A 32 -38.64 -44.37 28.69
CA ALA A 32 -37.92 -43.36 29.48
C ALA A 32 -36.86 -43.99 30.40
N ALA A 33 -37.12 -45.18 30.97
CA ALA A 33 -36.13 -45.90 31.77
C ALA A 33 -34.95 -46.41 30.91
N ARG A 34 -35.22 -46.89 29.69
CA ARG A 34 -34.19 -47.30 28.73
C ARG A 34 -33.33 -46.13 28.25
N GLU A 35 -33.93 -44.98 27.94
CA GLU A 35 -33.18 -43.78 27.56
C GLU A 35 -32.30 -43.27 28.69
N LYS A 36 -32.82 -43.28 29.93
CA LYS A 36 -32.05 -42.89 31.11
C LYS A 36 -30.90 -43.85 31.41
N ALA A 37 -31.05 -45.14 31.10
CA ALA A 37 -29.98 -46.13 31.19
C ALA A 37 -28.90 -45.88 30.11
N LYS A 38 -29.30 -45.66 28.85
CA LYS A 38 -28.38 -45.31 27.75
C LYS A 38 -27.60 -44.03 28.03
N ALA A 39 -28.26 -42.98 28.51
CA ALA A 39 -27.60 -41.72 28.88
C ALA A 39 -26.56 -41.92 30.00
N LYS A 40 -26.84 -42.81 30.96
CA LYS A 40 -25.90 -43.13 32.05
C LYS A 40 -24.69 -43.94 31.55
N GLU A 41 -24.89 -44.80 30.57
CA GLU A 41 -23.84 -45.59 29.92
C GLU A 41 -22.93 -44.70 29.05
N LEU A 42 -23.52 -43.77 28.29
CA LEU A 42 -22.81 -42.78 27.48
C LEU A 42 -21.97 -41.83 28.35
N ALA A 43 -22.53 -41.35 29.45
CA ALA A 43 -21.80 -40.54 30.43
C ALA A 43 -20.66 -41.32 31.13
N ALA A 44 -20.81 -42.64 31.32
CA ALA A 44 -19.75 -43.48 31.87
C ALA A 44 -18.60 -43.68 30.84
N LEU A 45 -18.94 -43.84 29.56
CA LEU A 45 -18.00 -43.93 28.45
C LEU A 45 -17.20 -42.62 28.25
N GLU A 46 -17.85 -41.46 28.30
CA GLU A 46 -17.16 -40.17 28.25
C GLU A 46 -16.21 -39.99 29.43
N LYS A 47 -16.63 -40.39 30.63
CA LYS A 47 -15.79 -40.30 31.83
C LYS A 47 -14.59 -41.26 31.78
N ALA A 48 -14.74 -42.40 31.12
CA ALA A 48 -13.65 -43.34 30.85
C ALA A 48 -12.66 -42.76 29.81
N LYS A 49 -13.15 -42.22 28.69
CA LYS A 49 -12.33 -41.53 27.68
C LYS A 49 -11.57 -40.34 28.26
N ALA A 50 -12.21 -39.54 29.11
CA ALA A 50 -11.55 -38.41 29.79
C ALA A 50 -10.44 -38.87 30.76
N LYS A 51 -10.62 -40.01 31.44
CA LYS A 51 -9.56 -40.60 32.29
C LYS A 51 -8.40 -41.13 31.46
N GLU A 52 -8.67 -41.76 30.32
CA GLU A 52 -7.66 -42.27 29.40
C GLU A 52 -6.86 -41.12 28.78
N ALA A 53 -7.53 -40.07 28.31
CA ALA A 53 -6.89 -38.85 27.83
C ALA A 53 -6.02 -38.17 28.90
N ALA A 54 -6.48 -38.13 30.15
CA ALA A 54 -5.69 -37.59 31.26
C ALA A 54 -4.47 -38.46 31.60
N LEU A 55 -4.56 -39.78 31.48
CA LEU A 55 -3.42 -40.70 31.66
C LEU A 55 -2.39 -40.50 30.56
N LEU A 56 -2.84 -40.36 29.32
CA LEU A 56 -2.01 -40.18 28.13
C LEU A 56 -1.33 -38.80 28.14
N ALA A 57 -2.03 -37.76 28.59
CA ALA A 57 -1.44 -36.43 28.83
C ALA A 57 -0.35 -36.49 29.92
N LYS A 58 -0.57 -37.25 30.99
CA LYS A 58 0.41 -37.42 32.08
C LYS A 58 1.63 -38.26 31.65
N GLN A 59 1.45 -39.21 30.74
CA GLN A 59 2.54 -39.94 30.10
C GLN A 59 3.35 -39.03 29.18
N LYS A 60 2.69 -38.26 28.30
CA LYS A 60 3.34 -37.25 27.45
C LYS A 60 4.10 -36.20 28.27
N GLU A 61 3.54 -35.74 29.39
CA GLU A 61 4.24 -34.80 30.29
C GLU A 61 5.50 -35.43 30.91
N LYS A 62 5.45 -36.72 31.24
CA LYS A 62 6.59 -37.47 31.80
C LYS A 62 7.67 -37.72 30.75
N GLU A 63 7.29 -38.00 29.51
CA GLU A 63 8.19 -38.10 28.35
C GLU A 63 8.83 -36.76 28.01
N LEU A 64 8.05 -35.68 27.97
CA LEU A 64 8.55 -34.31 27.74
C LEU A 64 9.55 -33.90 28.82
N LYS A 65 9.26 -34.20 30.10
CA LYS A 65 10.19 -33.96 31.21
C LYS A 65 11.46 -34.82 31.11
N ALA A 66 11.34 -36.06 30.61
CA ALA A 66 12.50 -36.92 30.39
C ALA A 66 13.37 -36.40 29.22
N GLN A 67 12.76 -35.94 28.13
CA GLN A 67 13.45 -35.31 26.99
C GLN A 67 14.13 -33.99 27.40
N LEU A 68 13.45 -33.12 28.14
CA LEU A 68 14.02 -31.89 28.68
C LEU A 68 15.21 -32.18 29.62
N LYS A 69 15.13 -33.25 30.41
CA LYS A 69 16.23 -33.67 31.29
C LYS A 69 17.42 -34.22 30.51
N LEU A 70 17.17 -34.94 29.41
CA LEU A 70 18.21 -35.44 28.51
C LEU A 70 18.91 -34.28 27.79
N GLN A 71 18.13 -33.34 27.22
CA GLN A 71 18.65 -32.11 26.60
C GLN A 71 19.43 -31.24 27.59
N ALA A 72 18.97 -31.12 28.83
CA ALA A 72 19.68 -30.39 29.88
C ALA A 72 21.02 -31.06 30.25
N GLN A 73 21.08 -32.40 30.27
CA GLN A 73 22.34 -33.14 30.49
C GLN A 73 23.31 -32.99 29.31
N GLU A 74 22.79 -32.92 28.08
CA GLU A 74 23.58 -32.67 26.87
C GLU A 74 24.15 -31.25 26.84
N LEU A 75 23.34 -30.24 27.19
CA LEU A 75 23.77 -28.85 27.40
C LEU A 75 24.83 -28.72 28.51
N LEU A 76 24.76 -29.53 29.56
CA LEU A 76 25.77 -29.58 30.63
C LEU A 76 27.09 -30.21 30.17
N LYS A 77 27.04 -31.21 29.28
CA LYS A 77 28.23 -31.77 28.62
C LYS A 77 28.88 -30.77 27.67
N LEU A 78 28.07 -30.03 26.90
CA LEU A 78 28.53 -28.96 26.01
C LEU A 78 29.12 -27.76 26.78
N ARG A 79 28.56 -27.36 27.93
CA ARG A 79 29.16 -26.31 28.80
C ARG A 79 30.49 -26.70 29.43
N ARG A 80 30.79 -27.99 29.60
CA ARG A 80 32.08 -28.48 30.12
C ARG A 80 33.19 -28.43 29.07
N ALA A 81 32.85 -28.34 27.79
CA ALA A 81 33.80 -28.17 26.68
C ALA A 81 33.91 -26.68 26.26
N GLY A 82 34.55 -25.85 27.10
CA GLY A 82 35.24 -24.62 26.67
C GLY A 82 34.44 -23.33 26.34
N ARG A 83 34.40 -22.41 27.32
CA ARG A 83 34.26 -20.91 27.34
C ARG A 83 33.17 -20.15 26.51
N PRO A 84 32.63 -19.02 27.06
CA PRO A 84 31.27 -18.56 26.76
C PRO A 84 31.18 -17.49 25.67
N ARG A 85 30.15 -17.57 24.83
CA ARG A 85 29.60 -16.46 24.03
C ARG A 85 28.12 -16.25 24.42
N ARG A 86 27.69 -14.99 24.29
CA ARG A 86 26.47 -14.35 24.81
C ARG A 86 25.19 -15.20 24.74
N ASN A 87 24.42 -15.14 25.84
CA ASN A 87 23.16 -15.87 26.13
C ASN A 87 21.94 -15.48 25.25
N GLY A 88 22.11 -14.99 24.03
CA GLY A 88 21.00 -14.69 23.11
C GLY A 88 21.04 -15.47 21.81
N ASP A 89 22.23 -15.88 21.37
CA ASP A 89 22.41 -16.47 20.04
C ASP A 89 22.04 -17.96 19.99
N ALA A 90 22.04 -18.64 21.15
CA ALA A 90 21.71 -20.07 21.23
C ALA A 90 20.20 -20.34 21.13
N GLU A 91 19.35 -19.47 21.70
CA GLU A 91 17.89 -19.52 21.51
C GLU A 91 17.50 -19.09 20.09
N ARG A 92 18.18 -18.07 19.55
CA ARG A 92 18.02 -17.59 18.17
C ARG A 92 18.37 -18.66 17.14
N ALA A 93 19.44 -19.43 17.37
CA ALA A 93 19.84 -20.57 16.55
C ALA A 93 19.00 -21.83 16.79
N LEU A 94 18.21 -21.91 17.87
CA LEU A 94 17.28 -23.02 18.10
C LEU A 94 15.93 -22.76 17.42
N LEU A 95 15.43 -21.52 17.47
CA LEU A 95 14.19 -21.09 16.82
C LEU A 95 14.32 -21.02 15.29
N LEU A 96 15.42 -20.47 14.76
CA LEU A 96 15.70 -20.50 13.31
C LEU A 96 16.00 -21.90 12.76
N ARG A 97 16.28 -22.88 13.63
CA ARG A 97 16.59 -24.26 13.26
C ARG A 97 15.42 -25.22 13.51
N ALA A 98 14.32 -24.69 14.04
CA ALA A 98 13.06 -25.41 14.21
C ALA A 98 12.19 -25.37 12.93
N GLU A 99 12.48 -24.49 11.98
CA GLU A 99 11.79 -24.43 10.69
C GLU A 99 12.67 -25.05 9.59
N ALA A 100 12.20 -26.20 9.11
CA ALA A 100 12.76 -27.06 8.05
C ALA A 100 14.15 -27.67 8.33
N ARG A 101 14.16 -28.84 9.02
CA ARG A 101 15.27 -29.77 8.84
C ARG A 101 15.28 -30.25 7.38
N PRO A 102 16.44 -30.43 6.73
CA PRO A 102 16.51 -31.08 5.42
C PRO A 102 15.92 -32.50 5.45
N GLU A 103 15.96 -33.15 6.62
CA GLU A 103 15.33 -34.47 6.87
C GLU A 103 13.79 -34.44 6.71
N ASP A 104 13.12 -33.32 7.01
CA ASP A 104 11.66 -33.20 6.84
C ASP A 104 11.27 -32.99 5.37
N ALA A 105 12.16 -32.41 4.54
CA ALA A 105 11.90 -32.19 3.11
C ALA A 105 11.97 -33.50 2.31
N GLU A 106 12.91 -34.39 2.65
CA GLU A 106 13.02 -35.72 2.04
C GLU A 106 11.85 -36.64 2.46
N ALA A 107 11.45 -36.59 3.74
CA ALA A 107 10.26 -37.28 4.23
C ALA A 107 8.96 -36.78 3.57
N ARG A 108 8.87 -35.46 3.29
CA ARG A 108 7.75 -34.87 2.53
C ARG A 108 7.71 -35.38 1.08
N ARG A 109 8.85 -35.39 0.39
CA ARG A 109 8.96 -35.86 -1.00
C ARG A 109 8.57 -37.33 -1.15
N THR A 110 8.98 -38.17 -0.20
CA THR A 110 8.64 -39.61 -0.20
C THR A 110 7.15 -39.87 0.05
N ARG A 111 6.49 -39.11 0.94
CA ARG A 111 5.03 -39.22 1.13
C ARG A 111 4.23 -38.73 -0.06
N LEU A 112 4.64 -37.60 -0.67
CA LEU A 112 4.01 -37.08 -1.87
C LEU A 112 4.17 -38.06 -3.05
N LYS A 113 5.32 -38.72 -3.18
CA LYS A 113 5.55 -39.81 -4.14
C LYS A 113 4.54 -40.93 -4.00
N ASN A 114 4.29 -41.37 -2.76
CA ASN A 114 3.33 -42.43 -2.49
C ASN A 114 1.89 -42.01 -2.81
N LEU A 115 1.54 -40.74 -2.59
CA LEU A 115 0.22 -40.21 -2.90
C LEU A 115 -0.01 -40.08 -4.42
N ILE A 116 1.00 -39.62 -5.17
CA ILE A 116 0.96 -39.58 -6.64
C ILE A 116 0.82 -40.99 -7.21
N LYS A 117 1.57 -41.96 -6.66
CA LYS A 117 1.47 -43.37 -7.05
C LYS A 117 0.05 -43.91 -6.85
N LEU A 118 -0.53 -43.71 -5.67
CA LEU A 118 -1.90 -44.14 -5.35
C LEU A 118 -2.96 -43.49 -6.27
N GLY A 119 -2.80 -42.19 -6.55
CA GLY A 119 -3.72 -41.45 -7.41
C GLY A 119 -3.64 -41.86 -8.88
N LYS A 120 -2.44 -42.18 -9.40
CA LYS A 120 -2.26 -42.69 -10.77
C LYS A 120 -2.73 -44.13 -10.96
N GLU A 121 -2.58 -44.97 -9.94
CA GLU A 121 -3.10 -46.35 -9.96
C GLU A 121 -4.64 -46.40 -10.00
N ARG A 122 -5.29 -45.50 -9.24
CA ARG A 122 -6.75 -45.49 -9.11
C ARG A 122 -7.44 -44.54 -10.11
N GLY A 123 -6.72 -43.57 -10.65
CA GLY A 123 -7.28 -42.49 -11.47
C GLY A 123 -8.04 -41.42 -10.66
N PHE A 124 -8.14 -41.57 -9.35
CA PHE A 124 -8.78 -40.60 -8.45
C PHE A 124 -8.14 -40.64 -7.05
N LEU A 125 -8.32 -39.55 -6.29
CA LEU A 125 -7.98 -39.43 -4.87
C LEU A 125 -9.15 -38.82 -4.10
N THR A 126 -9.29 -39.17 -2.82
CA THR A 126 -10.27 -38.51 -1.94
C THR A 126 -9.64 -37.42 -1.10
N TYR A 127 -10.41 -36.40 -0.71
CA TYR A 127 -9.93 -35.35 0.22
C TYR A 127 -9.43 -35.94 1.55
N ALA A 128 -10.05 -37.01 2.04
CA ALA A 128 -9.62 -37.71 3.25
C ALA A 128 -8.23 -38.36 3.09
N GLU A 129 -7.98 -39.02 1.96
CA GLU A 129 -6.68 -39.65 1.66
C GLU A 129 -5.57 -38.59 1.49
N ILE A 130 -5.88 -37.46 0.87
CA ILE A 130 -4.93 -36.34 0.76
C ILE A 130 -4.58 -35.80 2.16
N ASN A 131 -5.58 -35.61 3.03
CA ASN A 131 -5.38 -35.08 4.37
C ASN A 131 -4.66 -36.07 5.31
N ASP A 132 -4.89 -37.38 5.17
CA ASP A 132 -4.20 -38.42 5.95
C ASP A 132 -2.72 -38.58 5.56
N HIS A 133 -2.37 -38.27 4.30
CA HIS A 133 -1.01 -38.38 3.77
C HIS A 133 -0.20 -37.08 3.87
N LEU A 134 -0.85 -35.93 4.04
CA LEU A 134 -0.19 -34.65 4.34
C LEU A 134 0.21 -34.57 5.83
N PRO A 135 1.35 -33.96 6.17
CA PRO A 135 1.72 -33.69 7.57
C PRO A 135 0.74 -32.71 8.24
N ASP A 136 0.50 -32.87 9.56
CA ASP A 136 -0.29 -31.95 10.39
C ASP A 136 0.19 -30.48 10.36
N ASP A 137 1.39 -30.21 9.82
CA ASP A 137 1.96 -28.86 9.66
C ASP A 137 1.40 -28.11 8.43
N MET A 138 0.74 -28.79 7.48
CA MET A 138 0.08 -28.19 6.31
C MET A 138 -1.42 -27.99 6.57
N VAL A 139 -1.74 -27.06 7.49
CA VAL A 139 -3.14 -26.73 7.84
C VAL A 139 -3.74 -25.68 6.89
N ASP A 140 -2.99 -25.25 5.87
CA ASP A 140 -3.38 -24.16 4.98
C ASP A 140 -4.24 -24.68 3.83
N ALA A 141 -5.53 -24.34 3.84
CA ALA A 141 -6.50 -24.71 2.79
C ALA A 141 -6.03 -24.33 1.37
N GLU A 142 -5.35 -23.19 1.20
CA GLU A 142 -4.81 -22.75 -0.10
C GLU A 142 -3.67 -23.64 -0.61
N GLN A 143 -2.84 -24.17 0.29
CA GLN A 143 -1.78 -25.11 -0.09
C GLN A 143 -2.40 -26.43 -0.55
N ILE A 144 -3.46 -26.86 0.11
CA ILE A 144 -4.24 -28.04 -0.27
C ILE A 144 -4.90 -27.82 -1.64
N GLU A 145 -5.53 -26.66 -1.88
CA GLU A 145 -6.09 -26.30 -3.19
C GLU A 145 -5.04 -26.27 -4.31
N SER A 146 -3.85 -25.70 -4.05
CA SER A 146 -2.75 -25.73 -5.01
C SER A 146 -2.30 -27.16 -5.30
N ILE A 147 -2.24 -28.02 -4.28
CA ILE A 147 -1.91 -29.44 -4.43
C ILE A 147 -2.98 -30.14 -5.28
N ILE A 148 -4.26 -29.86 -5.04
CA ILE A 148 -5.39 -30.39 -5.81
C ILE A 148 -5.34 -29.93 -7.27
N SER A 149 -5.04 -28.66 -7.53
CA SER A 149 -4.83 -28.16 -8.89
C SER A 149 -3.71 -28.91 -9.59
N THR A 150 -2.57 -29.12 -8.91
CA THR A 150 -1.47 -29.89 -9.49
C THR A 150 -1.84 -31.35 -9.74
N PHE A 151 -2.66 -31.97 -8.88
CA PHE A 151 -3.18 -33.32 -9.11
C PHE A 151 -4.12 -33.38 -10.32
N ASN A 152 -5.00 -32.40 -10.48
CA ASN A 152 -5.86 -32.29 -11.66
C ASN A 152 -5.03 -32.08 -12.95
N ASP A 153 -3.98 -31.24 -12.92
CA ASP A 153 -3.06 -31.04 -14.04
C ASP A 153 -2.29 -32.33 -14.40
N MET A 154 -2.03 -33.18 -13.41
CA MET A 154 -1.43 -34.51 -13.57
C MET A 154 -2.45 -35.60 -13.97
N GLY A 155 -3.72 -35.25 -14.17
CA GLY A 155 -4.79 -36.17 -14.58
C GLY A 155 -5.39 -37.01 -13.44
N ILE A 156 -5.14 -36.65 -12.18
CA ILE A 156 -5.72 -37.32 -11.00
C ILE A 156 -6.87 -36.46 -10.48
N GLN A 157 -8.10 -36.94 -10.60
CA GLN A 157 -9.27 -36.22 -10.10
C GLN A 157 -9.44 -36.38 -8.59
N VAL A 158 -9.76 -35.29 -7.90
CA VAL A 158 -9.99 -35.28 -6.46
C VAL A 158 -11.49 -35.20 -6.16
N TYR A 159 -12.00 -36.14 -5.35
CA TYR A 159 -13.41 -36.21 -4.94
C TYR A 159 -13.57 -36.11 -3.41
N ASP A 160 -14.71 -35.58 -2.94
CA ASP A 160 -15.04 -35.57 -1.50
C ASP A 160 -15.33 -36.98 -0.97
N GLU A 161 -16.07 -37.78 -1.73
CA GLU A 161 -16.35 -39.18 -1.47
C GLU A 161 -15.94 -40.02 -2.68
N ALA A 162 -15.58 -41.30 -2.46
CA ALA A 162 -15.16 -42.17 -3.55
C ALA A 162 -16.30 -42.32 -4.59
N PRO A 163 -16.07 -41.99 -5.87
CA PRO A 163 -17.12 -42.05 -6.89
C PRO A 163 -17.57 -43.49 -7.16
N ASP A 164 -18.86 -43.64 -7.47
CA ASP A 164 -19.43 -44.93 -7.89
C ASP A 164 -18.81 -45.38 -9.22
N ALA A 165 -18.74 -46.70 -9.44
CA ALA A 165 -18.09 -47.31 -10.60
C ALA A 165 -18.63 -46.83 -11.96
N ASP A 166 -19.90 -46.43 -12.02
CA ASP A 166 -20.53 -45.89 -13.23
C ASP A 166 -20.02 -44.47 -13.55
N THR A 167 -19.75 -43.65 -12.54
CA THR A 167 -19.19 -42.28 -12.68
C THR A 167 -17.76 -42.31 -13.23
N LEU A 168 -16.96 -43.28 -12.80
CA LEU A 168 -15.58 -43.49 -13.27
C LEU A 168 -15.51 -43.95 -14.74
N LEU A 169 -16.57 -44.60 -15.25
CA LEU A 169 -16.67 -45.03 -16.65
C LEU A 169 -17.13 -43.91 -17.59
N ILE A 170 -17.83 -42.91 -17.07
CA ILE A 170 -18.39 -41.79 -17.85
C ILE A 170 -17.37 -40.66 -18.02
N SER A 171 -16.46 -40.48 -17.05
CA SER A 171 -15.35 -39.54 -17.19
C SER A 171 -14.32 -40.06 -18.20
N GLU A 172 -14.31 -39.51 -19.42
CA GLU A 172 -13.37 -39.87 -20.51
C GLU A 172 -11.88 -39.55 -20.23
N THR A 173 -11.54 -39.17 -18.99
CA THR A 173 -10.19 -38.78 -18.56
C THR A 173 -9.40 -39.86 -17.82
N ALA A 174 -9.90 -41.09 -17.67
CA ALA A 174 -9.10 -42.16 -17.08
C ALA A 174 -8.12 -42.75 -18.11
N PRO A 175 -6.79 -42.61 -17.97
CA PRO A 175 -5.89 -43.54 -18.61
C PRO A 175 -6.19 -44.93 -18.03
N ALA A 176 -6.21 -45.96 -18.88
CA ALA A 176 -6.19 -47.34 -18.41
C ALA A 176 -5.06 -47.50 -17.40
N GLY A 177 -5.35 -48.10 -16.23
CA GLY A 177 -4.42 -48.23 -15.10
C GLY A 177 -3.00 -48.46 -15.57
N VAL A 178 -2.15 -47.46 -15.35
CA VAL A 178 -0.76 -47.44 -15.78
C VAL A 178 -0.04 -48.57 -15.02
N PRO A 179 0.77 -49.43 -15.69
CA PRO A 179 1.55 -50.46 -14.99
C PRO A 179 2.38 -49.88 -13.85
N ASP A 180 2.57 -50.65 -12.79
CA ASP A 180 3.27 -50.23 -11.54
C ASP A 180 4.69 -49.67 -11.82
N GLU A 181 5.37 -50.16 -12.86
CA GLU A 181 6.69 -49.67 -13.30
C GLU A 181 6.63 -48.28 -13.99
N ASP A 182 5.61 -48.03 -14.82
CA ASP A 182 5.42 -46.76 -15.53
C ASP A 182 4.90 -45.67 -14.57
N ALA A 183 4.08 -46.04 -13.57
CA ALA A 183 3.59 -45.14 -12.54
C ALA A 183 4.70 -44.61 -11.63
N GLU A 184 5.75 -45.42 -11.37
CA GLU A 184 6.92 -44.99 -10.59
C GLU A 184 7.80 -44.01 -11.35
N GLU A 185 8.10 -44.27 -12.64
CA GLU A 185 8.88 -43.35 -13.48
C GLU A 185 8.16 -42.02 -13.68
N GLU A 186 6.85 -42.03 -13.94
CA GLU A 186 6.09 -40.80 -14.10
C GLU A 186 5.90 -40.03 -12.79
N ALA A 187 5.81 -40.72 -11.64
CA ALA A 187 5.75 -40.05 -10.33
C ALA A 187 7.09 -39.39 -9.98
N GLU A 188 8.23 -40.02 -10.30
CA GLU A 188 9.55 -39.42 -10.14
C GLU A 188 9.77 -38.23 -11.09
N ALA A 189 9.32 -38.34 -12.35
CA ALA A 189 9.34 -37.25 -13.31
C ALA A 189 8.51 -36.06 -12.82
N ALA A 190 7.28 -36.30 -12.35
CA ALA A 190 6.40 -35.26 -11.81
C ALA A 190 7.02 -34.58 -10.58
N LEU A 191 7.54 -35.34 -9.61
CA LEU A 191 8.24 -34.79 -8.44
C LEU A 191 9.50 -33.99 -8.77
N SER A 192 10.17 -34.31 -9.89
CA SER A 192 11.34 -33.57 -10.35
C SER A 192 10.97 -32.23 -11.00
N THR A 193 9.78 -32.13 -11.59
CA THR A 193 9.22 -30.89 -12.14
C THR A 193 8.60 -29.99 -11.08
N VAL A 194 8.26 -30.55 -9.92
CA VAL A 194 7.74 -29.81 -8.78
C VAL A 194 8.89 -29.06 -8.07
N ASP A 195 8.82 -27.73 -8.14
CA ASP A 195 9.79 -26.81 -7.55
C ASP A 195 10.01 -27.10 -6.05
N PRO A 196 11.24 -27.08 -5.50
CA PRO A 196 11.45 -27.08 -4.04
C PRO A 196 10.70 -25.97 -3.26
N GLU A 197 10.10 -24.99 -3.93
CA GLU A 197 9.11 -24.07 -3.33
C GLU A 197 7.71 -24.67 -3.07
N PHE A 198 7.49 -25.95 -3.37
CA PHE A 198 6.27 -26.68 -3.02
C PHE A 198 6.01 -26.66 -1.51
N GLY A 199 5.01 -25.87 -1.09
CA GLY A 199 4.70 -25.59 0.32
C GLY A 199 5.03 -24.18 0.80
N ARG A 200 5.44 -23.25 -0.08
CA ARG A 200 5.47 -21.82 0.21
C ARG A 200 4.11 -21.20 -0.14
N THR A 201 3.50 -20.46 0.79
CA THR A 201 2.22 -19.79 0.56
C THR A 201 2.35 -18.79 -0.59
N THR A 202 1.40 -18.83 -1.54
CA THR A 202 1.31 -17.88 -2.66
C THR A 202 0.59 -16.59 -2.27
N ASP A 203 -0.13 -16.58 -1.14
CA ASP A 203 -0.81 -15.39 -0.61
C ASP A 203 0.21 -14.28 -0.23
N PRO A 204 0.14 -13.12 -0.89
CA PRO A 204 1.00 -11.98 -0.58
C PRO A 204 0.82 -11.44 0.85
N VAL A 205 -0.37 -11.60 1.46
CA VAL A 205 -0.61 -11.19 2.86
C VAL A 205 0.27 -12.00 3.80
N ARG A 206 0.28 -13.33 3.67
CA ARG A 206 1.15 -14.21 4.46
C ARG A 206 2.62 -13.95 4.22
N MET A 207 3.04 -13.70 2.98
CA MET A 207 4.43 -13.31 2.67
C MET A 207 4.83 -12.04 3.42
N TYR A 208 3.98 -11.03 3.39
CA TYR A 208 4.18 -9.76 4.08
C TYR A 208 4.22 -9.93 5.61
N MET A 209 3.30 -10.72 6.19
CA MET A 209 3.27 -10.99 7.63
C MET A 209 4.54 -11.69 8.11
N ARG A 210 5.09 -12.62 7.31
CA ARG A 210 6.34 -13.32 7.62
C ARG A 210 7.53 -12.37 7.59
N GLU A 211 7.66 -11.53 6.56
CA GLU A 211 8.75 -10.56 6.45
C GLU A 211 8.71 -9.53 7.58
N MET A 212 7.53 -8.99 7.88
CA MET A 212 7.33 -8.10 9.01
C MET A 212 7.62 -8.81 10.35
N GLY A 213 7.25 -10.08 10.46
CA GLY A 213 7.50 -10.92 11.64
C GLY A 213 8.97 -10.97 12.05
N SER A 214 9.89 -10.81 11.10
CA SER A 214 11.35 -10.83 11.33
C SER A 214 11.89 -9.63 12.13
N VAL A 215 11.17 -8.50 12.12
CA VAL A 215 11.61 -7.26 12.79
C VAL A 215 11.10 -7.24 14.23
N GLU A 216 11.97 -6.99 15.20
CA GLU A 216 11.62 -6.92 16.62
C GLU A 216 10.81 -5.63 16.95
N LEU A 217 9.97 -5.71 17.99
CA LEU A 217 9.22 -4.55 18.49
C LEU A 217 10.15 -3.58 19.21
N LEU A 218 9.95 -2.27 18.96
CA LEU A 218 10.76 -1.22 19.59
C LEU A 218 10.25 -0.90 21.01
N THR A 219 11.17 -0.61 21.92
CA THR A 219 10.83 -0.03 23.23
C THR A 219 10.72 1.49 23.12
N ARG A 220 10.07 2.14 24.10
CA ARG A 220 9.99 3.62 24.16
C ARG A 220 11.37 4.28 24.13
N GLU A 221 12.37 3.67 24.77
CA GLU A 221 13.75 4.18 24.77
C GLU A 221 14.37 4.05 23.38
N GLY A 222 14.12 2.93 22.68
CA GLY A 222 14.52 2.73 21.29
C GLY A 222 13.86 3.75 20.34
N GLU A 223 12.57 4.08 20.54
CA GLU A 223 11.88 5.12 19.75
C GLU A 223 12.60 6.47 19.86
N ILE A 224 12.98 6.85 21.09
CA ILE A 224 13.69 8.10 21.34
C ILE A 224 15.11 8.07 20.77
N GLU A 225 15.81 6.94 20.84
CA GLU A 225 17.14 6.80 20.26
C GLU A 225 17.11 6.95 18.73
N ILE A 226 16.15 6.31 18.07
CA ILE A 226 15.97 6.44 16.62
C ILE A 226 15.58 7.87 16.24
N ALA A 227 14.67 8.50 16.99
CA ALA A 227 14.30 9.90 16.76
C ALA A 227 15.49 10.86 16.87
N LYS A 228 16.36 10.67 17.88
CA LYS A 228 17.62 11.42 18.02
C LYS A 228 18.57 11.16 16.85
N ARG A 229 18.67 9.92 16.37
CA ARG A 229 19.49 9.57 15.19
C ARG A 229 18.98 10.25 13.91
N ILE A 230 17.67 10.42 13.77
CA ILE A 230 17.04 11.17 12.67
C ILE A 230 17.39 12.66 12.79
N GLU A 231 17.22 13.26 13.97
CA GLU A 231 17.56 14.66 14.24
C GLU A 231 19.06 14.94 13.98
N ASP A 232 19.95 14.06 14.42
CA ASP A 232 21.39 14.15 14.14
C ASP A 232 21.69 14.14 12.64
N GLY A 233 21.00 13.28 11.88
CA GLY A 233 21.15 13.20 10.42
C GLY A 233 20.71 14.48 9.72
N LEU A 234 19.56 15.03 10.13
CA LEU A 234 19.05 16.31 9.64
C LEU A 234 19.98 17.47 10.02
N LYS A 235 20.50 17.49 11.25
CA LYS A 235 21.47 18.47 11.72
C LYS A 235 22.75 18.45 10.89
N HIS A 236 23.28 17.26 10.59
CA HIS A 236 24.44 17.12 9.72
C HIS A 236 24.17 17.63 8.30
N MET A 237 22.94 17.44 7.78
CA MET A 237 22.54 18.00 6.49
C MET A 237 22.48 19.53 6.52
N ILE A 238 21.84 20.12 7.52
CA ILE A 238 21.75 21.59 7.66
C ILE A 238 23.15 22.21 7.84
N GLN A 239 24.03 21.55 8.58
CA GLN A 239 25.43 21.96 8.71
C GLN A 239 26.19 21.90 7.38
N ALA A 240 25.93 20.88 6.55
CA ALA A 240 26.54 20.80 5.22
C ALA A 240 25.97 21.87 4.27
N ILE A 241 24.65 22.10 4.29
CA ILE A 241 23.99 23.13 3.47
C ILE A 241 24.49 24.52 3.87
N SER A 242 24.64 24.82 5.17
CA SER A 242 25.16 26.11 5.64
C SER A 242 26.65 26.31 5.39
N ALA A 243 27.40 25.26 5.04
CA ALA A 243 28.81 25.39 4.68
C ALA A 243 29.01 25.99 3.28
N CYS A 244 28.00 25.95 2.41
CA CYS A 244 28.07 26.46 1.06
C CYS A 244 27.46 27.88 0.95
N PRO A 245 28.17 28.89 0.42
CA PRO A 245 27.64 30.25 0.29
C PRO A 245 26.47 30.39 -0.69
N THR A 246 26.40 29.56 -1.73
CA THR A 246 25.35 29.66 -2.76
C THR A 246 24.01 29.15 -2.26
N THR A 247 24.00 28.08 -1.45
CA THR A 247 22.79 27.57 -0.81
C THR A 247 22.24 28.55 0.22
N ILE A 248 23.10 29.27 0.97
CA ILE A 248 22.65 30.36 1.85
C ILE A 248 22.00 31.49 1.05
N ALA A 249 22.57 31.84 -0.11
CA ALA A 249 21.97 32.83 -1.01
C ALA A 249 20.58 32.36 -1.50
N GLU A 250 20.44 31.09 -1.86
CA GLU A 250 19.16 30.51 -2.26
C GLU A 250 18.12 30.56 -1.13
N ILE A 251 18.51 30.27 0.12
CA ILE A 251 17.63 30.40 1.29
C ILE A 251 17.17 31.84 1.48
N ILE A 252 18.07 32.81 1.33
CA ILE A 252 17.75 34.24 1.41
C ILE A 252 16.78 34.65 0.29
N ASP A 253 16.99 34.19 -0.94
CA ASP A 253 16.11 34.47 -2.06
C ASP A 253 14.70 33.88 -1.82
N LEU A 254 14.62 32.66 -1.27
CA LEU A 254 13.35 32.05 -0.87
C LEU A 254 12.65 32.87 0.24
N ALA A 255 13.38 33.34 1.24
CA ALA A 255 12.84 34.24 2.26
C ALA A 255 12.36 35.57 1.67
N GLY A 256 13.07 36.10 0.66
CA GLY A 256 12.67 37.27 -0.11
C GLY A 256 11.35 37.08 -0.87
N LYS A 257 11.11 35.88 -1.41
CA LYS A 257 9.82 35.53 -2.04
C LYS A 257 8.67 35.51 -1.04
N VAL A 258 8.90 35.01 0.18
CA VAL A 258 7.90 35.07 1.27
C VAL A 258 7.63 36.52 1.69
N ALA A 259 8.66 37.37 1.73
CA ALA A 259 8.50 38.79 2.04
C ALA A 259 7.70 39.55 0.97
N ARG A 260 7.76 39.11 -0.29
CA ARG A 260 6.98 39.67 -1.42
C ARG A 260 5.60 39.02 -1.61
N ASP A 261 5.19 38.12 -0.71
CA ASP A 261 3.93 37.35 -0.81
C ASP A 261 3.81 36.49 -2.08
N GLU A 262 4.93 36.13 -2.72
CA GLU A 262 4.97 35.18 -3.85
C GLU A 262 4.89 33.71 -3.39
N MET A 263 5.21 33.45 -2.11
CA MET A 263 5.25 32.12 -1.51
C MET A 263 4.73 32.20 -0.07
N ARG A 264 3.91 31.23 0.34
CA ARG A 264 3.43 31.15 1.72
C ARG A 264 4.56 30.69 2.67
N ILE A 265 4.48 31.08 3.95
CA ILE A 265 5.54 30.77 4.92
C ILE A 265 5.58 29.27 5.30
N ASP A 266 4.42 28.61 5.36
CA ASP A 266 4.25 27.18 5.64
C ASP A 266 4.99 26.28 4.61
N GLU A 267 5.11 26.77 3.38
CA GLU A 267 5.90 26.10 2.33
C GLU A 267 7.40 26.13 2.60
N LEU A 268 7.89 27.12 3.37
CA LEU A 268 9.31 27.34 3.67
C LEU A 268 9.71 26.80 5.05
N VAL A 269 8.92 27.12 6.07
CA VAL A 269 9.22 26.90 7.50
C VAL A 269 8.04 26.18 8.14
N ASP A 270 8.30 25.00 8.72
CA ASP A 270 7.29 24.21 9.47
C ASP A 270 7.26 24.64 10.95
N GLY A 271 8.26 25.38 11.43
CA GLY A 271 8.30 25.90 12.80
C GLY A 271 9.62 26.57 13.16
N LEU A 272 9.63 27.28 14.29
CA LEU A 272 10.85 27.84 14.88
C LEU A 272 11.22 27.04 16.13
N ILE A 273 12.47 26.62 16.20
CA ILE A 273 12.99 25.99 17.41
C ILE A 273 13.42 27.13 18.33
N ASP A 274 12.70 27.29 19.44
CA ASP A 274 13.17 28.12 20.55
C ASP A 274 13.87 27.22 21.57
N PRO A 275 15.20 27.30 21.71
CA PRO A 275 15.92 26.52 22.71
C PRO A 275 15.56 26.89 24.16
N ASN A 276 14.75 27.93 24.40
CA ASN A 276 14.38 28.42 25.73
C ASN A 276 12.87 28.46 25.99
N ALA A 277 12.02 27.99 25.08
CA ALA A 277 10.59 27.87 25.34
C ALA A 277 10.34 26.70 26.29
N LYS A 278 9.58 26.94 27.38
CA LYS A 278 8.96 25.86 28.14
C LYS A 278 7.91 25.25 27.23
N ASP A 279 8.07 23.98 26.88
CA ASP A 279 7.12 23.22 26.07
C ASP A 279 5.72 23.38 26.68
N GLU A 280 4.84 24.13 26.01
CA GLU A 280 3.43 24.18 26.42
C GLU A 280 2.82 22.80 26.17
N PRO A 281 2.16 22.20 27.17
CA PRO A 281 1.46 20.95 26.97
C PRO A 281 0.34 21.19 25.96
N ILE A 282 0.33 20.40 24.89
CA ILE A 282 -0.84 20.31 24.01
C ILE A 282 -1.97 19.73 24.87
N GLN A 283 -2.98 20.56 25.10
CA GLN A 283 -4.18 20.17 25.80
C GLN A 283 -4.95 19.16 24.93
N GLU A 284 -5.13 17.97 25.49
CA GLU A 284 -6.18 16.97 25.20
C GLU A 284 -6.44 16.59 23.72
N LEU A 285 -5.67 15.59 23.26
CA LEU A 285 -6.10 14.65 22.19
C LEU A 285 -6.00 13.19 22.70
N ALA A 286 -6.09 12.99 24.01
CA ALA A 286 -5.72 11.72 24.65
C ALA A 286 -6.81 11.04 25.50
N ASP A 287 -7.98 11.66 25.71
CA ASP A 287 -9.09 11.02 26.42
C ASP A 287 -10.32 10.95 25.52
N ASP A 288 -10.32 9.96 24.60
CA ASP A 288 -11.45 9.04 24.44
C ASP A 288 -11.12 7.96 23.39
N VAL A 289 -10.80 6.77 23.90
CA VAL A 289 -10.74 5.53 23.11
C VAL A 289 -12.04 4.78 23.33
N GLU A 290 -13.15 5.37 22.90
CA GLU A 290 -14.40 4.73 22.48
C GLU A 290 -15.04 5.61 21.37
N PRO A 291 -15.80 5.04 20.42
CA PRO A 291 -16.11 5.68 19.14
C PRO A 291 -17.30 6.63 19.28
N GLU A 292 -17.07 7.82 19.82
CA GLU A 292 -17.88 8.97 19.45
C GLU A 292 -17.04 9.82 18.52
N GLU A 293 -17.32 9.73 17.21
CA GLU A 293 -16.83 10.73 16.27
C GLU A 293 -17.45 12.04 16.73
N GLU A 294 -16.66 12.83 17.47
CA GLU A 294 -16.95 14.22 17.73
C GLU A 294 -17.11 14.91 16.38
N GLU A 295 -18.15 15.72 16.31
CA GLU A 295 -18.46 16.51 15.14
C GLU A 295 -17.29 17.47 14.86
N GLU A 296 -16.46 17.14 13.86
CA GLU A 296 -15.72 18.15 13.12
C GLU A 296 -16.75 19.03 12.40
N THR A 297 -17.37 19.93 13.17
CA THR A 297 -17.88 21.17 12.61
C THR A 297 -16.65 21.93 12.16
N GLU A 298 -16.31 21.82 10.87
CA GLU A 298 -15.39 22.74 10.20
C GLU A 298 -16.00 24.16 10.27
N GLY A 299 -15.90 24.79 11.44
CA GLY A 299 -16.29 26.17 11.66
C GLY A 299 -15.24 27.10 11.09
N GLU A 300 -15.68 28.17 10.43
CA GLU A 300 -14.83 29.26 9.92
C GLU A 300 -13.85 29.83 10.98
N ASP A 301 -14.11 29.61 12.28
CA ASP A 301 -13.27 30.04 13.40
C ASP A 301 -11.90 29.32 13.48
N ASP A 302 -11.80 28.05 13.09
CA ASP A 302 -10.51 27.32 13.12
C ASP A 302 -9.57 27.78 12.01
N SER A 303 -10.13 28.19 10.86
CA SER A 303 -9.38 28.80 9.76
C SER A 303 -8.76 30.14 10.18
N ALA A 304 -9.48 30.93 10.97
CA ALA A 304 -9.01 32.22 11.48
C ALA A 304 -7.87 32.05 12.50
N ALA A 305 -7.97 31.08 13.41
CA ALA A 305 -6.93 30.78 14.39
C ALA A 305 -5.62 30.28 13.73
N ILE A 306 -5.74 29.41 12.71
CA ILE A 306 -4.60 28.94 11.92
C ILE A 306 -3.96 30.09 11.15
N SER A 307 -4.76 30.98 10.55
CA SER A 307 -4.27 32.16 9.83
C SER A 307 -3.49 33.12 10.74
N ALA A 308 -3.98 33.38 11.95
CA ALA A 308 -3.29 34.24 12.93
C ALA A 308 -1.94 33.66 13.36
N THR A 309 -1.88 32.34 13.61
CA THR A 309 -0.65 31.63 13.97
C THR A 309 0.39 31.68 12.84
N LEU A 310 -0.03 31.51 11.59
CA LEU A 310 0.85 31.60 10.42
C LEU A 310 1.43 33.01 10.23
N LEU A 311 0.66 34.06 10.58
CA LEU A 311 1.12 35.44 10.48
C LEU A 311 2.23 35.73 11.49
N GLN A 312 2.08 35.27 12.74
CA GLN A 312 3.12 35.38 13.77
C GLN A 312 4.39 34.64 13.36
N LEU A 313 4.25 33.41 12.86
CA LEU A 313 5.38 32.62 12.38
C LEU A 313 6.10 33.31 11.22
N LYS A 314 5.37 33.98 10.31
CA LYS A 314 5.94 34.77 9.22
C LYS A 314 6.79 35.92 9.74
N GLU A 315 6.29 36.71 10.69
CA GLU A 315 7.03 37.84 11.25
C GLU A 315 8.32 37.40 11.94
N ASP A 316 8.24 36.38 12.80
CA ASP A 316 9.39 35.86 13.55
C ASP A 316 10.43 35.22 12.62
N ALA A 317 9.99 34.47 11.60
CA ALA A 317 10.87 33.86 10.62
C ALA A 317 11.59 34.94 9.80
N LEU A 318 10.88 35.96 9.32
CA LEU A 318 11.47 37.06 8.57
C LEU A 318 12.49 37.86 9.40
N ALA A 319 12.23 38.07 10.68
CA ALA A 319 13.18 38.71 11.59
C ALA A 319 14.50 37.92 11.71
N ARG A 320 14.41 36.58 11.82
CA ARG A 320 15.59 35.69 11.83
C ARG A 320 16.29 35.67 10.47
N PHE A 321 15.57 35.62 9.35
CA PHE A 321 16.16 35.70 8.01
C PHE A 321 16.86 37.03 7.76
N ALA A 322 16.35 38.15 8.28
CA ALA A 322 17.03 39.45 8.20
C ALA A 322 18.37 39.45 8.96
N LYS A 323 18.44 38.75 10.11
CA LYS A 323 19.72 38.53 10.83
C LYS A 323 20.68 37.69 10.00
N ILE A 324 20.20 36.59 9.40
CA ILE A 324 21.00 35.73 8.50
C ILE A 324 21.51 36.53 7.31
N HIS A 325 20.70 37.39 6.70
CA HIS A 325 21.11 38.26 5.58
C HIS A 325 22.28 39.17 5.97
N ARG A 326 22.21 39.83 7.13
CA ARG A 326 23.31 40.68 7.63
C ARG A 326 24.59 39.89 7.89
N LEU A 327 24.48 38.66 8.38
CA LEU A 327 25.63 37.76 8.57
C LEU A 327 26.19 37.29 7.24
N TYR A 328 25.33 36.99 6.26
CA TYR A 328 25.72 36.58 4.92
C TYR A 328 26.51 37.68 4.19
N GLU A 329 26.10 38.95 4.29
CA GLU A 329 26.88 40.06 3.74
C GLU A 329 28.28 40.17 4.37
N LYS A 330 28.38 39.99 5.70
CA LYS A 330 29.67 39.95 6.40
C LYS A 330 30.53 38.77 5.94
N MET A 331 29.91 37.60 5.75
CA MET A 331 30.57 36.40 5.24
C MET A 331 31.11 36.63 3.82
N LYS A 332 30.33 37.28 2.94
CA LYS A 332 30.72 37.61 1.57
C LYS A 332 31.91 38.57 1.52
N ARG A 333 31.93 39.59 2.39
CA ARG A 333 33.09 40.51 2.52
C ARG A 333 34.33 39.77 3.01
N ALA A 334 34.21 38.98 4.08
CA ALA A 334 35.31 38.17 4.60
C ALA A 334 35.87 37.15 3.58
N LEU A 335 35.01 36.61 2.71
CA LEU A 335 35.42 35.72 1.62
C LEU A 335 36.29 36.44 0.58
N VAL A 336 35.97 37.69 0.26
CA VAL A 336 36.74 38.51 -0.70
C VAL A 336 38.06 38.99 -0.06
N ASP A 337 38.02 39.45 1.18
CA ASP A 337 39.16 40.12 1.83
C ASP A 337 40.20 39.12 2.37
N HIS A 338 39.75 37.99 2.93
CA HIS A 338 40.60 37.06 3.68
C HIS A 338 40.55 35.62 3.15
N GLY A 339 39.70 35.36 2.16
CA GLY A 339 39.53 34.04 1.56
C GLY A 339 38.79 33.03 2.44
N HIS A 340 38.50 31.87 1.85
CA HIS A 340 37.65 30.82 2.44
C HIS A 340 38.26 30.11 3.67
N ARG A 341 39.57 30.24 3.92
CA ARG A 341 40.27 29.61 5.07
C ARG A 341 40.47 30.54 6.26
N SER A 342 39.99 31.78 6.18
CA SER A 342 40.14 32.74 7.27
C SER A 342 39.34 32.31 8.51
N LYS A 343 39.89 32.54 9.70
CA LYS A 343 39.21 32.27 10.98
C LYS A 343 37.95 33.12 11.14
N GLU A 344 37.87 34.26 10.48
CA GLU A 344 36.70 35.14 10.49
C GLU A 344 35.57 34.58 9.63
N TYR A 345 35.89 34.12 8.41
CA TYR A 345 34.91 33.44 7.54
C TYR A 345 34.31 32.21 8.23
N ILE A 346 35.15 31.36 8.82
CA ILE A 346 34.70 30.16 9.53
C ILE A 346 33.79 30.52 10.71
N ARG A 347 34.16 31.53 11.53
CA ARG A 347 33.33 32.00 12.65
C ARG A 347 31.96 32.52 12.20
N VAL A 348 31.91 33.33 11.15
CA VAL A 348 30.64 33.87 10.62
C VAL A 348 29.79 32.76 10.00
N ARG A 349 30.40 31.85 9.24
CA ARG A 349 29.74 30.67 8.66
C ARG A 349 29.12 29.79 9.75
N ASP A 350 29.88 29.45 10.79
CA ASP A 350 29.38 28.62 11.88
C ASP A 350 28.27 29.34 12.66
N HIS A 351 28.33 30.67 12.77
CA HIS A 351 27.25 31.47 13.35
C HIS A 351 25.97 31.44 12.50
N ILE A 352 26.10 31.56 11.17
CA ILE A 352 24.97 31.38 10.24
C ILE A 352 24.38 29.97 10.37
N GLY A 353 25.23 28.95 10.43
CA GLY A 353 24.81 27.56 10.64
C GLY A 353 24.01 27.39 11.94
N ASN A 354 24.42 28.03 13.03
CA ASN A 354 23.70 28.00 14.30
C ASN A 354 22.32 28.68 14.23
N GLU A 355 22.23 29.83 13.56
CA GLU A 355 20.93 30.51 13.38
C GLU A 355 20.00 29.69 12.47
N LEU A 356 20.53 29.05 11.42
CA LEU A 356 19.77 28.16 10.54
C LEU A 356 19.30 26.88 11.26
N MET A 357 20.07 26.38 12.23
CA MET A 357 19.65 25.24 13.07
C MET A 357 18.45 25.56 13.97
N ASN A 358 18.20 26.84 14.27
CA ASN A 358 17.05 27.27 15.05
C ASN A 358 15.76 27.40 14.21
N ILE A 359 15.84 27.16 12.90
CA ILE A 359 14.71 27.19 11.97
C ILE A 359 14.43 25.77 11.50
N ARG A 360 13.19 25.31 11.66
CA ARG A 360 12.75 24.03 11.12
C ARG A 360 12.20 24.24 9.72
N PHE A 361 13.02 23.91 8.73
CA PHE A 361 12.61 23.92 7.33
C PHE A 361 11.67 22.75 7.01
N THR A 362 10.75 22.98 6.08
CA THR A 362 9.91 21.93 5.51
C THR A 362 10.78 20.92 4.75
N ALA A 363 10.48 19.62 4.85
CA ALA A 363 11.26 18.54 4.22
C ALA A 363 11.51 18.78 2.72
N ARG A 364 10.48 19.27 2.00
CA ARG A 364 10.56 19.64 0.58
C ARG A 364 11.63 20.68 0.27
N ILE A 365 11.83 21.67 1.14
CA ILE A 365 12.85 22.70 0.94
C ILE A 365 14.23 22.14 1.23
N ILE A 366 14.36 21.32 2.28
CA ILE A 366 15.62 20.65 2.58
C ILE A 366 16.05 19.78 1.39
N GLU A 367 15.14 18.99 0.82
CA GLU A 367 15.38 18.18 -0.38
C GLU A 367 15.79 19.05 -1.58
N LYS A 368 15.07 20.14 -1.84
CA LYS A 368 15.42 21.07 -2.92
C LYS A 368 16.82 21.65 -2.77
N LEU A 369 17.22 22.06 -1.56
CA LEU A 369 18.56 22.59 -1.29
C LEU A 369 19.64 21.50 -1.42
N CYS A 370 19.35 20.28 -0.99
CA CYS A 370 20.23 19.13 -1.17
C CYS A 370 20.42 18.80 -2.66
N ASP A 371 19.35 18.84 -3.46
CA ASP A 371 19.39 18.56 -4.89
C ASP A 371 20.13 19.67 -5.65
N SER A 372 19.97 20.94 -5.24
CA SER A 372 20.76 22.08 -5.73
C SER A 372 22.27 21.84 -5.50
N LEU A 373 22.66 21.42 -4.29
CA LEU A 373 24.05 21.07 -3.98
C LEU A 373 24.56 19.88 -4.79
N ARG A 374 23.74 18.83 -4.92
CA ARG A 374 24.07 17.63 -5.70
C ARG A 374 24.25 17.96 -7.18
N GLY A 375 23.37 18.78 -7.74
CA GLY A 375 23.44 19.28 -9.11
C GLY A 375 24.74 20.04 -9.38
N MET A 376 25.16 20.91 -8.46
CA MET A 376 26.45 21.60 -8.57
C MET A 376 27.65 20.62 -8.58
N VAL A 377 27.62 19.57 -7.76
CA VAL A 377 28.69 18.56 -7.74
C VAL A 377 28.64 17.66 -8.97
N ASP A 378 27.46 17.33 -9.48
CA ASP A 378 27.31 16.52 -10.68
C ASP A 378 27.74 17.28 -11.95
N GLU A 379 27.52 18.60 -12.01
CA GLU A 379 28.07 19.47 -13.05
C GLU A 379 29.61 19.42 -13.03
N VAL A 380 30.23 19.55 -11.85
CA VAL A 380 31.69 19.42 -11.67
C VAL A 380 32.17 18.03 -12.11
N ARG A 381 31.50 16.96 -11.65
CA ARG A 381 31.86 15.58 -12.03
C ARG A 381 31.67 15.31 -13.51
N SER A 382 30.70 15.94 -14.17
CA SER A 382 30.48 15.82 -15.62
C SER A 382 31.68 16.35 -16.40
N HIS A 383 32.15 17.56 -16.04
CA HIS A 383 33.35 18.14 -16.64
C HIS A 383 34.61 17.31 -16.34
N GLU A 384 34.74 16.76 -15.13
CA GLU A 384 35.86 15.87 -14.77
C GLU A 384 35.84 14.55 -15.56
N ARG A 385 34.65 13.97 -15.77
CA ARG A 385 34.48 12.78 -16.61
C ARG A 385 34.84 13.07 -18.06
N GLU A 386 34.49 14.26 -18.58
CA GLU A 386 34.87 14.64 -19.94
C GLU A 386 36.38 14.86 -20.08
N ILE A 387 37.01 15.51 -19.10
CA ILE A 387 38.48 15.63 -19.05
C ILE A 387 39.13 14.25 -18.97
N MET A 388 38.61 13.35 -18.14
CA MET A 388 39.09 11.98 -18.04
C MET A 388 38.94 11.24 -19.37
N ASN A 389 37.81 11.40 -20.07
CA ASN A 389 37.57 10.80 -21.38
C ASN A 389 38.56 11.33 -22.43
N LEU A 390 38.81 12.64 -22.45
CA LEU A 390 39.78 13.28 -23.33
C LEU A 390 41.21 12.81 -23.04
N CYS A 391 41.61 12.70 -21.78
CA CYS A 391 42.97 12.29 -21.40
C CYS A 391 43.22 10.78 -21.55
N VAL A 392 42.31 9.95 -21.03
CA VAL A 392 42.50 8.50 -20.92
C VAL A 392 42.07 7.78 -22.20
N ASN A 393 40.83 7.99 -22.66
CA ASN A 393 40.29 7.22 -23.79
C ASN A 393 40.80 7.76 -25.13
N LYS A 394 40.78 9.10 -25.32
CA LYS A 394 41.21 9.73 -26.57
C LYS A 394 42.71 10.06 -26.59
N GLY A 395 43.28 10.45 -25.44
CA GLY A 395 44.68 10.84 -25.29
C GLY A 395 45.65 9.70 -25.00
N GLY A 396 45.15 8.50 -24.66
CA GLY A 396 46.00 7.33 -24.37
C GLY A 396 46.76 7.40 -23.04
N MET A 397 46.41 8.31 -22.14
CA MET A 397 47.00 8.41 -20.80
C MET A 397 46.55 7.21 -19.94
N LEU A 398 47.47 6.64 -19.15
CA LEU A 398 47.13 5.55 -18.23
C LEU A 398 46.19 6.03 -17.11
N ARG A 399 45.06 5.35 -16.93
CA ARG A 399 44.06 5.67 -15.89
C ARG A 399 44.64 5.81 -14.47
N PRO A 400 45.55 4.94 -13.99
CA PRO A 400 46.15 5.10 -12.66
C PRO A 400 46.99 6.38 -12.51
N HIS A 401 47.63 6.83 -13.58
CA HIS A 401 48.43 8.05 -13.60
C HIS A 401 47.53 9.29 -13.52
N PHE A 402 46.44 9.33 -14.30
CA PHE A 402 45.43 10.38 -14.24
C PHE A 402 44.82 10.53 -12.84
N ILE A 403 44.42 9.43 -12.20
CA ILE A 403 43.83 9.44 -10.85
C ILE A 403 44.82 9.96 -9.79
N LYS A 404 46.12 9.82 -10.00
CA LYS A 404 47.14 10.29 -9.06
C LYS A 404 47.45 11.79 -9.22
N GLU A 405 47.50 12.30 -10.44
CA GLU A 405 47.99 13.66 -10.72
C GLU A 405 46.87 14.69 -10.94
N PHE A 406 45.69 14.25 -11.37
CA PHE A 406 44.56 15.15 -11.66
C PHE A 406 43.89 15.73 -10.40
N PRO A 407 43.65 14.96 -9.31
CA PRO A 407 43.06 15.53 -8.10
C PRO A 407 43.94 16.65 -7.50
N GLY A 408 43.39 17.86 -7.39
CA GLY A 408 44.13 19.05 -6.96
C GLY A 408 44.69 19.92 -8.11
N SER A 409 44.74 19.39 -9.33
CA SER A 409 45.10 20.12 -10.56
C SER A 409 43.88 20.63 -11.35
N GLU A 410 42.67 20.43 -10.79
CA GLU A 410 41.37 20.76 -11.41
C GLU A 410 41.29 22.21 -11.91
N THR A 411 41.92 23.15 -11.21
CA THR A 411 41.96 24.59 -11.53
C THR A 411 43.25 25.04 -12.20
N ASN A 412 44.25 24.16 -12.29
CA ASN A 412 45.56 24.51 -12.80
C ASN A 412 45.60 24.40 -14.33
N MET A 413 45.46 25.54 -15.01
CA MET A 413 45.55 25.64 -16.48
C MET A 413 46.95 25.31 -17.03
N ARG A 414 47.97 25.22 -16.17
CA ARG A 414 49.34 24.84 -16.57
C ARG A 414 49.58 23.34 -16.45
N TRP A 415 48.69 22.58 -15.80
CA TRP A 415 48.87 21.14 -15.60
C TRP A 415 49.00 20.40 -16.93
N VAL A 416 48.09 20.66 -17.90
CA VAL A 416 48.12 20.02 -19.22
C VAL A 416 49.42 20.34 -19.96
N LYS A 417 49.87 21.60 -19.91
CA LYS A 417 51.12 22.05 -20.55
C LYS A 417 52.35 21.39 -19.94
N ASN A 418 52.37 21.24 -18.62
CA ASN A 418 53.45 20.57 -17.90
C ASN A 418 53.51 19.07 -18.23
N GLU A 419 52.35 18.41 -18.35
CA GLU A 419 52.29 16.99 -18.73
C GLU A 419 52.72 16.76 -20.19
N ILE A 420 52.42 17.69 -21.09
CA ILE A 420 52.93 17.66 -22.47
C ILE A 420 54.46 17.86 -22.47
N ALA A 421 54.97 18.78 -21.66
CA ALA A 421 56.40 19.07 -21.54
C ALA A 421 57.19 17.92 -20.88
N ALA A 422 56.55 17.06 -20.10
CA ALA A 422 57.16 15.88 -19.48
C ALA A 422 57.56 14.79 -20.49
N GLY A 423 57.19 14.91 -21.78
CA GLY A 423 57.70 14.06 -22.85
C GLY A 423 57.26 12.59 -22.79
N ARG A 424 56.14 12.31 -22.11
CA ARG A 424 55.57 10.96 -21.97
C ARG A 424 54.97 10.45 -23.29
N PRO A 425 54.78 9.13 -23.49
CA PRO A 425 54.31 8.56 -24.76
C PRO A 425 52.95 9.10 -25.25
N TRP A 426 52.08 9.56 -24.35
CA TRP A 426 50.78 10.17 -24.67
C TRP A 426 50.84 11.68 -24.99
N SER A 427 51.99 12.34 -24.84
CA SER A 427 52.11 13.81 -24.96
C SER A 427 51.74 14.33 -26.35
N ASN A 428 52.08 13.58 -27.40
CA ASN A 428 51.76 13.95 -28.79
C ASN A 428 50.26 13.91 -29.10
N LEU A 429 49.54 12.92 -28.55
CA LEU A 429 48.08 12.84 -28.69
C LEU A 429 47.39 13.85 -27.79
N LEU A 430 47.90 14.05 -26.57
CA LEU A 430 47.35 15.01 -25.61
C LEU A 430 47.45 16.46 -26.12
N SER A 431 48.51 16.81 -26.85
CA SER A 431 48.66 18.14 -27.47
C SER A 431 47.52 18.48 -28.45
N ARG A 432 46.94 17.49 -29.15
CA ARG A 432 45.79 17.71 -30.03
C ARG A 432 44.50 18.04 -29.27
N PHE A 433 44.35 17.48 -28.06
CA PHE A 433 43.17 17.67 -27.21
C PHE A 433 43.37 18.75 -26.14
N GLU A 434 44.56 19.35 -26.05
CA GLU A 434 44.88 20.45 -25.14
C GLU A 434 43.81 21.57 -25.13
N PRO A 435 43.39 22.16 -26.27
CA PRO A 435 42.41 23.24 -26.24
C PRO A 435 41.07 22.81 -25.63
N ASN A 436 40.63 21.56 -25.90
CA ASN A 436 39.39 21.04 -25.35
C ASN A 436 39.50 20.83 -23.83
N ILE A 437 40.64 20.33 -23.35
CA ILE A 437 40.86 20.14 -21.91
C ILE A 437 40.91 21.50 -21.20
N LEU A 438 41.58 22.50 -21.81
CA LEU A 438 41.62 23.86 -21.30
C LEU A 438 40.23 24.49 -21.23
N GLU A 439 39.38 24.27 -22.25
CA GLU A 439 37.99 24.72 -22.23
C GLU A 439 37.20 24.12 -21.05
N GLN A 440 37.35 22.82 -20.81
CA GLN A 440 36.70 22.17 -19.66
C GLN A 440 37.25 22.67 -18.31
N GLN A 441 38.57 22.90 -18.20
CA GLN A 441 39.17 23.50 -17.01
C GLN A 441 38.69 24.96 -16.80
N GLN A 442 38.47 25.74 -17.87
CA GLN A 442 37.88 27.08 -17.78
C GLN A 442 36.43 27.03 -17.28
N LYS A 443 35.64 26.04 -17.73
CA LYS A 443 34.27 25.82 -17.21
C LYS A 443 34.30 25.46 -15.72
N LEU A 444 35.19 24.55 -15.29
CA LEU A 444 35.40 24.24 -13.88
C LEU A 444 35.79 25.48 -13.05
N LEU A 445 36.64 26.35 -13.59
CA LEU A 445 37.06 27.59 -12.93
C LEU A 445 35.90 28.60 -12.85
N THR A 446 35.03 28.65 -13.87
CA THR A 446 33.81 29.46 -13.87
C THR A 446 32.83 28.99 -12.81
N ILE A 447 32.64 27.67 -12.68
CA ILE A 447 31.83 27.05 -11.62
C ILE A 447 32.42 27.38 -10.25
N GLN A 448 33.74 27.23 -10.06
CA GLN A 448 34.40 27.59 -8.80
C GLN A 448 34.20 29.07 -8.44
N LYS A 449 34.28 29.98 -9.42
CA LYS A 449 34.02 31.42 -9.20
C LYS A 449 32.56 31.67 -8.80
N ARG A 450 31.60 30.98 -9.42
CA ARG A 450 30.17 31.07 -9.09
C ARG A 450 29.89 30.62 -7.66
N ILE A 451 30.53 29.54 -7.21
CA ILE A 451 30.30 28.93 -5.89
C ILE A 451 31.08 29.67 -4.78
N GLY A 452 32.28 30.17 -5.09
CA GLY A 452 33.12 30.93 -4.16
C GLY A 452 33.98 30.08 -3.21
N ILE A 453 33.90 28.75 -3.30
CA ILE A 453 34.74 27.80 -2.56
C ILE A 453 35.45 26.83 -3.52
N PRO A 454 36.60 26.25 -3.14
CA PRO A 454 37.27 25.24 -3.96
C PRO A 454 36.38 24.03 -4.25
N LEU A 455 36.54 23.44 -5.44
CA LEU A 455 35.77 22.27 -5.87
C LEU A 455 35.96 21.06 -4.96
N LYS A 456 37.15 20.91 -4.36
CA LYS A 456 37.42 19.89 -3.35
C LYS A 456 36.54 20.06 -2.12
N ASP A 457 36.47 21.26 -1.57
CA ASP A 457 35.68 21.56 -0.38
C ASP A 457 34.18 21.34 -0.68
N LEU A 458 33.70 21.71 -1.88
CA LEU A 458 32.34 21.43 -2.34
C LEU A 458 32.03 19.92 -2.36
N LYS A 459 32.94 19.10 -2.91
CA LYS A 459 32.79 17.63 -2.93
C LYS A 459 32.77 17.04 -1.52
N ASP A 460 33.61 17.55 -0.63
CA ASP A 460 33.67 17.11 0.77
C ASP A 460 32.38 17.47 1.53
N ILE A 461 31.84 18.67 1.32
CA ILE A 461 30.55 19.11 1.87
C ILE A 461 29.41 18.21 1.37
N ASN A 462 29.34 17.94 0.05
CA ASN A 462 28.32 17.05 -0.51
C ASN A 462 28.44 15.61 0.01
N LYS A 463 29.68 15.13 0.23
CA LYS A 463 29.91 13.82 0.86
C LYS A 463 29.37 13.82 2.29
N GLN A 464 29.64 14.85 3.09
CA GLN A 464 29.10 14.99 4.44
C GLN A 464 27.57 15.03 4.43
N MET A 465 26.96 15.82 3.53
CA MET A 465 25.52 15.86 3.33
C MET A 465 24.94 14.48 3.01
N SER A 466 25.50 13.77 2.02
CA SER A 466 25.05 12.43 1.62
C SER A 466 25.15 11.40 2.75
N THR A 467 26.18 11.50 3.60
CA THR A 467 26.30 10.63 4.79
C THR A 467 25.24 10.95 5.84
N GLY A 468 24.93 12.24 6.07
CA GLY A 468 23.85 12.66 6.95
C GLY A 468 22.48 12.18 6.46
N GLU A 469 22.22 12.36 5.17
CA GLU A 469 21.01 11.92 4.49
C GLU A 469 20.82 10.39 4.57
N ALA A 470 21.90 9.62 4.33
CA ALA A 470 21.87 8.17 4.46
C ALA A 470 21.61 7.70 5.91
N LYS A 471 22.19 8.39 6.91
CA LYS A 471 21.96 8.10 8.33
C LYS A 471 20.50 8.38 8.71
N ALA A 472 19.96 9.53 8.32
CA ALA A 472 18.56 9.90 8.56
C ALA A 472 17.59 8.91 7.89
N ARG A 473 17.80 8.60 6.60
CA ARG A 473 16.95 7.66 5.85
C ARG A 473 16.98 6.25 6.45
N ARG A 474 18.15 5.77 6.87
CA ARG A 474 18.27 4.46 7.53
C ARG A 474 17.49 4.44 8.85
N ALA A 475 17.63 5.49 9.67
CA ALA A 475 16.92 5.59 10.94
C ALA A 475 15.39 5.70 10.75
N LYS A 476 14.92 6.48 9.76
CA LYS A 476 13.50 6.53 9.39
C LYS A 476 12.97 5.16 8.98
N ARG A 477 13.70 4.43 8.13
CA ARG A 477 13.33 3.07 7.71
C ARG A 477 13.22 2.12 8.90
N GLU A 478 14.22 2.12 9.77
CA GLU A 478 14.25 1.31 11.00
C GLU A 478 13.04 1.62 11.90
N MET A 479 12.67 2.91 12.01
CA MET A 479 11.49 3.35 12.76
C MET A 479 10.18 2.84 12.12
N THR A 480 10.06 2.92 10.79
CA THR A 480 8.88 2.44 10.06
C THR A 480 8.74 0.92 10.18
N GLU A 481 9.81 0.17 9.93
CA GLU A 481 9.85 -1.30 9.98
C GLU A 481 9.41 -1.84 11.35
N ALA A 482 9.90 -1.23 12.44
CA ALA A 482 9.52 -1.64 13.79
C ALA A 482 8.03 -1.41 14.12
N ASN A 483 7.37 -0.49 13.40
CA ASN A 483 5.99 -0.07 13.65
C ASN A 483 4.97 -0.60 12.62
N LEU A 484 5.35 -1.45 11.66
CA LEU A 484 4.43 -2.03 10.67
C LEU A 484 3.27 -2.81 11.31
N ARG A 485 3.48 -3.43 12.48
CA ARG A 485 2.43 -4.15 13.23
C ARG A 485 1.30 -3.23 13.71
N LEU A 486 1.62 -1.97 14.02
CA LEU A 486 0.63 -0.97 14.42
C LEU A 486 -0.31 -0.65 13.24
N VAL A 487 0.22 -0.56 12.02
CA VAL A 487 -0.60 -0.30 10.82
C VAL A 487 -1.61 -1.43 10.62
N ILE A 488 -1.17 -2.68 10.74
CA ILE A 488 -2.06 -3.85 10.59
C ILE A 488 -3.17 -3.85 11.64
N SER A 489 -2.85 -3.56 12.92
CA SER A 489 -3.87 -3.56 13.97
C SER A 489 -4.94 -2.48 13.76
N ILE A 490 -4.58 -1.36 13.13
CA ILE A 490 -5.50 -0.30 12.73
C ILE A 490 -6.28 -0.71 11.47
N ALA A 491 -5.59 -1.17 10.42
CA ALA A 491 -6.18 -1.55 9.13
C ALA A 491 -7.21 -2.69 9.24
N LYS A 492 -7.02 -3.62 10.18
CA LYS A 492 -7.99 -4.70 10.46
C LYS A 492 -9.41 -4.20 10.74
N LYS A 493 -9.58 -2.96 11.23
CA LYS A 493 -10.90 -2.37 11.49
C LYS A 493 -11.65 -1.93 10.21
N TYR A 494 -10.98 -1.97 9.05
CA TYR A 494 -11.45 -1.39 7.79
C TYR A 494 -11.55 -2.39 6.62
N THR A 495 -11.30 -3.69 6.81
CA THR A 495 -11.19 -4.70 5.72
C THR A 495 -12.44 -4.85 4.86
N ASN A 496 -13.62 -4.59 5.41
CA ASN A 496 -14.90 -4.84 4.74
C ASN A 496 -15.56 -3.54 4.26
N ARG A 497 -14.76 -2.55 3.83
CA ARG A 497 -15.24 -1.25 3.36
C ARG A 497 -15.00 -1.00 1.87
N GLY A 498 -14.81 -2.06 1.08
CA GLY A 498 -14.68 -2.01 -0.38
C GLY A 498 -13.25 -1.98 -0.93
N LEU A 499 -12.23 -1.94 -0.06
CA LEU A 499 -10.83 -2.00 -0.46
C LEU A 499 -10.15 -3.27 0.10
N GLN A 500 -9.22 -3.87 -0.65
CA GLN A 500 -8.51 -5.07 -0.22
C GLN A 500 -7.64 -4.77 1.03
N PHE A 501 -7.44 -5.79 1.87
CA PHE A 501 -6.66 -5.64 3.09
C PHE A 501 -5.21 -5.20 2.86
N LEU A 502 -4.56 -5.68 1.78
CA LEU A 502 -3.20 -5.27 1.42
C LEU A 502 -3.13 -3.78 1.09
N ASP A 503 -4.09 -3.27 0.33
CA ASP A 503 -4.14 -1.86 -0.05
C ASP A 503 -4.34 -0.96 1.17
N LEU A 504 -5.22 -1.37 2.10
CA LEU A 504 -5.39 -0.68 3.38
C LEU A 504 -4.09 -0.64 4.19
N ILE A 505 -3.32 -1.73 4.20
CA ILE A 505 -2.01 -1.77 4.86
C ILE A 505 -1.03 -0.82 4.16
N GLN A 506 -0.97 -0.80 2.83
CA GLN A 506 -0.05 0.06 2.10
C GLN A 506 -0.35 1.55 2.33
N GLU A 507 -1.63 1.93 2.28
CA GLU A 507 -2.05 3.31 2.55
C GLU A 507 -1.79 3.70 4.00
N GLY A 508 -2.01 2.77 4.93
CA GLY A 508 -1.62 2.94 6.32
C GLY A 508 -0.11 3.07 6.51
N ASN A 509 0.72 2.34 5.76
CA ASN A 509 2.18 2.44 5.78
C ASN A 509 2.64 3.81 5.26
N ILE A 510 1.99 4.36 4.22
CA ILE A 510 2.24 5.73 3.75
C ILE A 510 1.90 6.75 4.85
N GLY A 511 0.77 6.57 5.55
CA GLY A 511 0.41 7.37 6.72
C GLY A 511 1.46 7.29 7.84
N LEU A 512 1.96 6.08 8.13
CA LEU A 512 3.02 5.84 9.11
C LEU A 512 4.33 6.55 8.71
N MET A 513 4.74 6.51 7.44
CA MET A 513 5.93 7.21 6.96
C MET A 513 5.82 8.73 7.19
N LYS A 514 4.65 9.32 6.91
CA LYS A 514 4.37 10.74 7.21
C LYS A 514 4.44 11.04 8.70
N ALA A 515 3.94 10.14 9.55
CA ALA A 515 4.04 10.28 11.00
C ALA A 515 5.49 10.24 11.48
N VAL A 516 6.33 9.34 10.96
CA VAL A 516 7.76 9.26 11.29
C VAL A 516 8.47 10.56 10.93
N ASP A 517 8.13 11.18 9.79
CA ASP A 517 8.77 12.43 9.35
C ASP A 517 8.46 13.64 10.25
N LYS A 518 7.28 13.69 10.85
CA LYS A 518 6.80 14.81 11.69
C LYS A 518 6.86 14.52 13.19
N PHE A 519 7.33 13.35 13.61
CA PHE A 519 7.33 12.97 15.02
C PHE A 519 8.33 13.79 15.85
N GLU A 520 7.83 14.36 16.95
CA GLU A 520 8.63 15.13 17.90
C GLU A 520 8.68 14.42 19.26
N TYR A 521 9.81 13.80 19.58
CA TYR A 521 9.98 13.09 20.85
C TYR A 521 10.02 14.04 22.08
N ARG A 522 10.31 15.33 21.88
CA ARG A 522 10.43 16.33 22.96
C ARG A 522 9.11 16.58 23.68
N ARG A 523 7.98 16.42 22.98
CA ARG A 523 6.63 16.53 23.55
C ARG A 523 6.30 15.45 24.58
N GLY A 524 7.09 14.37 24.66
CA GLY A 524 6.96 13.34 25.69
C GLY A 524 5.91 12.25 25.43
N TYR A 525 5.04 12.41 24.43
CA TYR A 525 4.08 11.38 24.02
C TYR A 525 4.75 10.18 23.33
N LYS A 526 4.10 9.01 23.39
CA LYS A 526 4.56 7.80 22.69
C LYS A 526 4.34 7.94 21.19
N PHE A 527 5.20 7.31 20.38
CA PHE A 527 5.07 7.35 18.93
C PHE A 527 3.75 6.75 18.44
N SER A 528 3.29 5.65 19.05
CA SER A 528 2.05 4.97 18.68
C SER A 528 0.81 5.86 18.78
N THR A 529 0.72 6.72 19.80
CA THR A 529 -0.38 7.67 19.98
C THR A 529 -0.44 8.64 18.80
N TYR A 530 0.70 9.21 18.42
CA TYR A 530 0.81 10.15 17.31
C TYR A 530 0.57 9.47 15.95
N ALA A 531 1.20 8.32 15.72
CA ALA A 531 1.11 7.60 14.46
C ALA A 531 -0.30 7.09 14.14
N THR A 532 -1.07 6.72 15.17
CA THR A 532 -2.44 6.22 14.99
C THR A 532 -3.33 7.20 14.24
N TRP A 533 -3.19 8.50 14.49
CA TRP A 533 -3.96 9.54 13.81
C TRP A 533 -3.64 9.58 12.30
N TRP A 534 -2.36 9.66 11.95
CA TRP A 534 -1.90 9.69 10.56
C TRP A 534 -2.24 8.41 9.78
N ILE A 535 -2.12 7.25 10.43
CA ILE A 535 -2.47 5.96 9.81
C ILE A 535 -3.98 5.91 9.54
N ARG A 536 -4.81 6.29 10.53
CA ARG A 536 -6.27 6.33 10.38
C ARG A 536 -6.70 7.29 9.28
N GLN A 537 -6.11 8.47 9.24
CA GLN A 537 -6.42 9.49 8.24
C GLN A 537 -6.08 9.01 6.82
N ALA A 538 -4.91 8.40 6.64
CA ALA A 538 -4.49 7.86 5.35
C ALA A 538 -5.42 6.74 4.86
N ILE A 539 -5.76 5.78 5.74
CA ILE A 539 -6.66 4.68 5.43
C ILE A 539 -8.06 5.19 5.08
N THR A 540 -8.64 6.06 5.92
CA THR A 540 -9.99 6.59 5.73
C THR A 540 -10.10 7.39 4.44
N ARG A 541 -9.08 8.20 4.14
CA ARG A 541 -8.99 8.96 2.89
C ARG A 541 -8.88 8.04 1.67
N SER A 542 -8.04 7.00 1.73
CA SER A 542 -7.91 6.06 0.61
C SER A 542 -9.22 5.30 0.35
N ILE A 543 -9.93 4.87 1.39
CA ILE A 543 -11.26 4.24 1.25
C ILE A 543 -12.22 5.20 0.55
N ALA A 544 -12.25 6.46 0.97
CA ALA A 544 -13.10 7.46 0.34
C ALA A 544 -12.73 7.71 -1.14
N ASP A 545 -11.43 7.70 -1.45
CA ASP A 545 -10.91 8.05 -2.76
C ASP A 545 -10.98 6.91 -3.80
N GLN A 546 -10.81 5.65 -3.36
CA GLN A 546 -10.55 4.49 -4.23
C GLN A 546 -11.53 3.32 -4.07
N ALA A 547 -12.27 3.20 -2.95
CA ALA A 547 -13.07 1.98 -2.68
C ALA A 547 -14.30 1.80 -3.58
N ARG A 548 -14.70 2.82 -4.35
CA ARG A 548 -15.87 2.77 -5.24
C ARG A 548 -15.46 2.85 -6.70
N THR A 549 -16.16 2.10 -7.55
CA THR A 549 -16.00 2.14 -9.02
C THR A 549 -16.22 3.54 -9.59
N ILE A 550 -17.22 4.25 -9.06
CA ILE A 550 -17.49 5.66 -9.39
C ILE A 550 -17.03 6.51 -8.22
N ARG A 551 -16.00 7.33 -8.47
CA ARG A 551 -15.40 8.21 -7.45
C ARG A 551 -16.41 9.26 -6.97
N ILE A 552 -16.58 9.33 -5.65
CA ILE A 552 -17.39 10.35 -4.98
C ILE A 552 -16.45 11.25 -4.17
N PRO A 553 -16.62 12.59 -4.18
CA PRO A 553 -15.81 13.49 -3.33
C PRO A 553 -15.91 13.16 -1.83
N VAL A 554 -14.83 13.37 -1.08
CA VAL A 554 -14.71 12.99 0.34
C VAL A 554 -15.84 13.57 1.21
N HIS A 555 -16.15 14.87 1.10
CA HIS A 555 -17.23 15.52 1.86
C HIS A 555 -18.62 14.89 1.62
N MET A 556 -18.86 14.35 0.42
CA MET A 556 -20.10 13.63 0.13
C MET A 556 -20.14 12.27 0.81
N ILE A 557 -19.00 11.58 0.92
CA ILE A 557 -18.88 10.30 1.63
C ILE A 557 -19.04 10.50 3.14
N GLU A 558 -18.47 11.57 3.71
CA GLU A 558 -18.70 11.98 5.10
C GLU A 558 -20.19 12.23 5.36
N THR A 559 -20.86 12.95 4.45
CA THR A 559 -22.31 13.17 4.53
C THR A 559 -23.10 11.86 4.49
N ILE A 560 -22.72 10.91 3.61
CA ILE A 560 -23.33 9.57 3.53
C ILE A 560 -23.11 8.79 4.83
N ASN A 561 -21.91 8.83 5.41
CA ASN A 561 -21.61 8.15 6.66
C ASN A 561 -22.38 8.76 7.84
N LYS A 562 -22.47 10.10 7.92
CA LYS A 562 -23.31 10.80 8.91
C LYS A 562 -24.77 10.39 8.78
N MET A 563 -25.29 10.36 7.55
CA MET A 563 -26.65 9.88 7.25
C MET A 563 -26.83 8.42 7.70
N ASN A 564 -25.92 7.51 7.38
CA ASN A 564 -25.98 6.09 7.78
C ASN A 564 -25.86 5.89 9.30
N ARG A 565 -25.11 6.75 10.01
CA ARG A 565 -25.02 6.73 11.48
C ARG A 565 -26.36 7.16 12.09
N ILE A 566 -26.92 8.28 11.66
CA ILE A 566 -28.22 8.77 12.13
C ILE A 566 -29.34 7.78 11.76
N SER A 567 -29.29 7.19 10.57
CA SER A 567 -30.26 6.20 10.13
C SER A 567 -30.25 4.96 11.02
N ARG A 568 -29.06 4.45 11.38
CA ARG A 568 -28.93 3.33 12.33
C ARG A 568 -29.41 3.70 13.73
N GLN A 569 -29.15 4.92 14.18
CA GLN A 569 -29.65 5.40 15.47
C GLN A 569 -31.19 5.46 15.50
N ILE A 570 -31.81 6.01 14.45
CA ILE A 570 -33.29 6.06 14.36
C ILE A 570 -33.86 4.64 14.27
N LEU A 571 -33.24 3.74 13.51
CA LEU A 571 -33.64 2.35 13.41
C LEU A 571 -33.58 1.65 14.79
N GLN A 572 -32.56 1.96 15.59
CA GLN A 572 -32.43 1.42 16.95
C GLN A 572 -33.46 2.02 17.93
N GLU A 573 -33.79 3.30 17.81
CA GLU A 573 -34.76 4.01 18.66
C GLU A 573 -36.21 3.62 18.32
N THR A 574 -36.55 3.52 17.03
CA THR A 574 -37.93 3.37 16.54
C THR A 574 -38.27 1.97 16.03
N GLY A 575 -37.25 1.15 15.72
CA GLY A 575 -37.43 -0.17 15.12
C GLY A 575 -37.82 -0.16 13.63
N GLN A 576 -37.90 1.03 13.00
CA GLN A 576 -38.25 1.19 11.58
C GLN A 576 -37.19 2.00 10.84
N GLU A 577 -37.03 1.75 9.54
CA GLU A 577 -36.16 2.56 8.69
C GLU A 577 -36.72 3.99 8.58
N PRO A 578 -35.87 5.03 8.71
CA PRO A 578 -36.36 6.40 8.70
C PRO A 578 -36.77 6.86 7.30
N ASP A 579 -37.89 7.58 7.23
CA ASP A 579 -38.31 8.27 6.00
C ASP A 579 -37.34 9.43 5.66
N PRO A 580 -37.13 9.78 4.37
CA PRO A 580 -36.25 10.89 3.99
C PRO A 580 -36.63 12.22 4.64
N ALA A 581 -37.92 12.46 4.91
CA ALA A 581 -38.38 13.66 5.61
C ALA A 581 -37.89 13.71 7.07
N THR A 582 -37.85 12.57 7.76
CA THR A 582 -37.35 12.46 9.14
C THR A 582 -35.84 12.65 9.18
N LEU A 583 -35.11 12.08 8.22
CA LEU A 583 -33.67 12.31 8.06
C LEU A 583 -33.36 13.78 7.77
N ALA A 584 -34.19 14.45 6.96
CA ALA A 584 -34.05 15.87 6.63
C ALA A 584 -34.10 16.76 7.87
N GLN A 585 -35.05 16.50 8.77
CA GLN A 585 -35.17 17.22 10.03
C GLN A 585 -33.96 16.98 10.94
N LYS A 586 -33.50 15.73 11.09
CA LYS A 586 -32.40 15.40 12.01
C LYS A 586 -31.01 15.78 11.47
N MET A 587 -30.85 15.89 10.15
CA MET A 587 -29.62 16.32 9.49
C MET A 587 -29.58 17.81 9.15
N GLU A 588 -30.66 18.56 9.41
CA GLU A 588 -30.80 19.98 9.07
C GLU A 588 -30.53 20.29 7.58
N MET A 589 -30.92 19.36 6.70
CA MET A 589 -30.74 19.50 5.25
C MET A 589 -32.07 19.41 4.51
N PRO A 590 -32.21 20.05 3.33
CA PRO A 590 -33.39 19.87 2.49
C PRO A 590 -33.60 18.41 2.08
N GLU A 591 -34.85 17.96 2.10
CA GLU A 591 -35.24 16.58 1.74
C GLU A 591 -34.76 16.18 0.33
N ASP A 592 -34.85 17.10 -0.63
CA ASP A 592 -34.36 16.89 -2.00
C ASP A 592 -32.88 16.53 -2.06
N LYS A 593 -32.07 17.14 -1.18
CA LYS A 593 -30.63 16.86 -1.09
C LYS A 593 -30.40 15.46 -0.54
N ILE A 594 -31.17 15.04 0.47
CA ILE A 594 -31.10 13.68 1.03
C ILE A 594 -31.54 12.63 0.02
N ARG A 595 -32.61 12.87 -0.74
CA ARG A 595 -33.04 11.97 -1.83
C ARG A 595 -31.95 11.80 -2.90
N LYS A 596 -31.23 12.87 -3.24
CA LYS A 596 -30.07 12.80 -4.14
C LYS A 596 -28.92 11.99 -3.54
N ILE A 597 -28.62 12.19 -2.26
CA ILE A 597 -27.57 11.44 -1.55
C ILE A 597 -27.90 9.94 -1.49
N LEU A 598 -29.15 9.57 -1.15
CA LEU A 598 -29.64 8.19 -1.19
C LEU A 598 -29.48 7.55 -2.57
N LYS A 599 -29.69 8.32 -3.65
CA LYS A 599 -29.50 7.85 -5.02
C LYS A 599 -28.02 7.62 -5.35
N ILE A 600 -27.12 8.50 -4.90
CA ILE A 600 -25.67 8.42 -5.12
C ILE A 600 -25.03 7.31 -4.28
N SER A 601 -25.57 7.02 -3.09
CA SER A 601 -25.01 6.02 -2.17
C SER A 601 -25.05 4.58 -2.71
N LYS A 602 -25.88 4.30 -3.72
CA LYS A 602 -26.04 2.96 -4.30
C LYS A 602 -24.81 2.54 -5.09
N GLU A 603 -24.36 1.31 -4.88
CA GLU A 603 -23.25 0.73 -5.62
C GLU A 603 -23.73 0.10 -6.93
N PRO A 604 -22.93 0.16 -8.01
CA PRO A 604 -23.25 -0.53 -9.26
C PRO A 604 -23.22 -2.04 -9.05
N ILE A 605 -24.13 -2.74 -9.74
CA ILE A 605 -24.25 -4.20 -9.69
C ILE A 605 -23.47 -4.79 -10.87
N SER A 606 -22.86 -5.96 -10.68
CA SER A 606 -22.17 -6.68 -11.75
C SER A 606 -23.16 -7.15 -12.81
N MET A 607 -22.83 -7.01 -14.10
CA MET A 607 -23.63 -7.57 -15.20
C MET A 607 -23.68 -9.10 -15.18
N GLU A 608 -22.66 -9.74 -14.59
CA GLU A 608 -22.56 -11.19 -14.39
C GLU A 608 -23.34 -11.67 -13.16
N THR A 609 -24.19 -10.83 -12.57
CA THR A 609 -25.05 -11.27 -11.46
C THR A 609 -26.13 -12.19 -12.03
N PRO A 610 -26.20 -13.48 -11.63
CA PRO A 610 -27.20 -14.39 -12.17
C PRO A 610 -28.60 -13.94 -11.77
N ILE A 611 -29.57 -14.14 -12.67
CA ILE A 611 -30.99 -13.83 -12.45
C ILE A 611 -31.80 -15.11 -12.52
N GLY A 612 -32.48 -15.43 -11.41
CA GLY A 612 -33.32 -16.62 -11.29
C GLY A 612 -32.55 -17.83 -10.76
N ASP A 613 -33.16 -19.01 -10.88
CA ASP A 613 -32.58 -20.30 -10.48
C ASP A 613 -31.84 -21.00 -11.64
N ASP A 614 -31.95 -20.48 -12.87
CA ASP A 614 -31.25 -20.99 -14.04
C ASP A 614 -29.87 -20.32 -14.14
N ASP A 615 -28.79 -21.09 -13.97
CA ASP A 615 -27.39 -20.61 -13.98
C ASP A 615 -26.95 -19.97 -15.32
N ASP A 616 -27.76 -20.06 -16.37
CA ASP A 616 -27.44 -19.54 -17.71
C ASP A 616 -27.85 -18.06 -17.93
N SER A 617 -28.73 -17.49 -17.10
CA SER A 617 -29.27 -16.13 -17.32
C SER A 617 -28.59 -15.10 -16.42
N HIS A 618 -27.93 -14.11 -17.02
CA HIS A 618 -27.23 -13.03 -16.29
C HIS A 618 -27.95 -11.69 -16.45
N LEU A 619 -27.76 -10.77 -15.52
CA LEU A 619 -28.34 -9.42 -15.59
C LEU A 619 -27.98 -8.69 -16.90
N GLY A 620 -26.77 -8.92 -17.42
CA GLY A 620 -26.29 -8.35 -18.68
C GLY A 620 -27.14 -8.70 -19.89
N ASP A 621 -27.76 -9.88 -19.91
CA ASP A 621 -28.56 -10.35 -21.05
C ASP A 621 -29.87 -9.55 -21.24
N PHE A 622 -30.31 -8.86 -20.18
CA PHE A 622 -31.53 -8.05 -20.18
C PHE A 622 -31.28 -6.56 -20.48
N ILE A 623 -30.03 -6.14 -20.61
CA ILE A 623 -29.70 -4.74 -20.88
C ILE A 623 -29.78 -4.49 -22.39
N GLU A 624 -30.83 -3.80 -22.82
CA GLU A 624 -31.01 -3.42 -24.22
C GLU A 624 -30.01 -2.35 -24.68
N ASP A 625 -29.57 -2.43 -25.94
CA ASP A 625 -28.80 -1.37 -26.58
C ASP A 625 -29.76 -0.30 -27.15
N GLN A 626 -29.76 0.88 -26.53
CA GLN A 626 -30.54 2.04 -26.97
C GLN A 626 -29.80 2.94 -27.99
N ALA A 627 -28.50 2.72 -28.21
CA ALA A 627 -27.71 3.53 -29.12
C ALA A 627 -27.89 3.09 -30.58
N THR A 628 -28.07 1.78 -30.80
CA THR A 628 -28.30 1.23 -32.14
C THR A 628 -29.74 1.46 -32.56
N LEU A 629 -29.90 2.06 -33.73
CA LEU A 629 -31.22 2.28 -34.29
C LEU A 629 -31.85 0.94 -34.72
N ALA A 630 -33.10 0.71 -34.33
CA ALA A 630 -33.81 -0.49 -34.74
C ALA A 630 -33.92 -0.55 -36.28
N PRO A 631 -33.85 -1.74 -36.91
CA PRO A 631 -33.95 -1.88 -38.37
C PRO A 631 -35.21 -1.25 -38.97
N ASN A 632 -36.32 -1.28 -38.22
CA ASN A 632 -37.57 -0.63 -38.62
C ASN A 632 -37.43 0.89 -38.67
N ASP A 633 -36.83 1.50 -37.65
CA ASP A 633 -36.59 2.94 -37.62
C ASP A 633 -35.60 3.33 -38.72
N ALA A 634 -34.54 2.56 -38.93
CA ALA A 634 -33.58 2.78 -40.01
C ALA A 634 -34.26 2.74 -41.39
N ALA A 635 -35.15 1.78 -41.63
CA ALA A 635 -35.95 1.69 -42.86
C ALA A 635 -36.91 2.88 -42.99
N MET A 636 -37.53 3.33 -41.90
CA MET A 636 -38.38 4.52 -41.88
C MET A 636 -37.58 5.79 -42.21
N TYR A 637 -36.38 5.98 -41.65
CA TYR A 637 -35.52 7.12 -42.00
C TYR A 637 -35.01 7.05 -43.44
N ALA A 638 -34.68 5.85 -43.94
CA ALA A 638 -34.29 5.67 -45.33
C ALA A 638 -35.44 6.00 -46.30
N SER A 639 -36.64 5.51 -46.00
CA SER A 639 -37.88 5.82 -46.74
C SER A 639 -38.20 7.30 -46.68
N LEU A 640 -38.12 7.92 -45.50
CA LEU A 640 -38.31 9.36 -45.33
C LEU A 640 -37.31 10.16 -46.17
N ARG A 641 -36.04 9.72 -46.23
CA ARG A 641 -35.01 10.36 -47.04
C ARG A 641 -35.31 10.26 -48.53
N GLU A 642 -35.77 9.10 -49.01
CA GLU A 642 -36.15 8.89 -50.42
C GLU A 642 -37.36 9.73 -50.80
N VAL A 643 -38.43 9.70 -49.99
CA VAL A 643 -39.63 10.53 -50.23
C VAL A 643 -39.28 12.02 -50.17
N THR A 644 -38.43 12.45 -49.22
CA THR A 644 -37.99 13.85 -49.15
C THR A 644 -37.20 14.25 -50.39
N LYS A 645 -36.38 13.34 -50.93
CA LYS A 645 -35.65 13.56 -52.17
C LYS A 645 -36.60 13.72 -53.36
N ASP A 646 -37.58 12.84 -53.51
CA ASP A 646 -38.59 12.89 -54.58
C ASP A 646 -39.43 14.17 -54.52
N VAL A 647 -39.83 14.59 -53.31
CA VAL A 647 -40.55 15.84 -53.09
C VAL A 647 -39.68 17.04 -53.46
N LEU A 648 -38.39 17.04 -53.09
CA LEU A 648 -37.45 18.11 -53.48
C LEU A 648 -37.21 18.15 -54.98
N ASP A 649 -37.19 17.01 -55.67
CA ASP A 649 -37.03 16.93 -57.13
C ASP A 649 -38.26 17.45 -57.90
N SER A 650 -39.44 17.51 -57.24
CA SER A 650 -40.66 18.11 -57.82
C SER A 650 -40.68 19.65 -57.77
N LEU A 651 -39.87 20.28 -56.92
CA LEU A 651 -39.74 21.73 -56.82
C LEU A 651 -38.94 22.29 -58.00
N THR A 652 -38.98 23.61 -58.19
CA THR A 652 -38.10 24.21 -59.19
C THR A 652 -36.64 23.96 -58.82
N PRO A 653 -35.73 23.78 -59.80
CA PRO A 653 -34.31 23.48 -59.52
C PRO A 653 -33.63 24.50 -58.60
N ARG A 654 -34.15 25.74 -58.55
CA ARG A 654 -33.64 26.82 -57.71
C ARG A 654 -34.12 26.68 -56.26
N GLU A 655 -35.41 26.40 -56.03
CA GLU A 655 -35.98 26.16 -54.69
C GLU A 655 -35.41 24.88 -54.06
N ALA A 656 -35.35 23.79 -54.83
CA ALA A 656 -34.81 22.51 -54.39
C ALA A 656 -33.35 22.64 -53.89
N LYS A 657 -32.52 23.36 -54.66
CA LYS A 657 -31.11 23.58 -54.32
C LYS A 657 -30.93 24.54 -53.13
N VAL A 658 -31.78 25.55 -52.98
CA VAL A 658 -31.78 26.39 -51.76
C VAL A 658 -32.10 25.55 -50.53
N LEU A 659 -33.14 24.71 -50.57
CA LEU A 659 -33.52 23.86 -49.45
C LEU A 659 -32.45 22.81 -49.10
N ARG A 660 -31.85 22.15 -50.11
CA ARG A 660 -30.76 21.19 -49.89
C ARG A 660 -29.56 21.82 -49.19
N MET A 661 -29.11 22.98 -49.66
CA MET A 661 -27.97 23.67 -49.07
C MET A 661 -28.30 24.26 -47.69
N ARG A 662 -29.53 24.77 -47.50
CA ARG A 662 -30.00 25.35 -46.23
C ARG A 662 -30.04 24.34 -45.09
N PHE A 663 -30.56 23.14 -45.35
CA PHE A 663 -30.79 22.11 -44.34
C PHE A 663 -29.76 20.97 -44.38
N GLY A 664 -28.77 21.05 -45.28
CA GLY A 664 -27.74 20.02 -45.43
C GLY A 664 -28.29 18.70 -46.00
N ILE A 665 -29.41 18.72 -46.72
CA ILE A 665 -29.99 17.50 -47.30
C ILE A 665 -29.11 17.07 -48.48
N GLU A 666 -28.55 15.86 -48.41
CA GLU A 666 -27.53 15.32 -49.34
C GLU A 666 -26.18 16.07 -49.32
N MET A 667 -25.93 16.86 -48.28
CA MET A 667 -24.66 17.55 -48.06
C MET A 667 -24.12 17.22 -46.68
N ASN A 668 -22.80 17.37 -46.51
CA ASN A 668 -22.17 17.08 -45.22
C ASN A 668 -22.46 18.16 -44.16
N THR A 669 -22.83 19.37 -44.59
CA THR A 669 -23.06 20.52 -43.72
C THR A 669 -24.22 21.38 -44.24
N ASP A 670 -24.94 21.99 -43.32
CA ASP A 670 -25.90 23.05 -43.60
C ASP A 670 -25.17 24.37 -43.91
N HIS A 671 -25.78 25.20 -44.75
CA HIS A 671 -25.27 26.52 -45.14
C HIS A 671 -26.20 27.62 -44.62
N THR A 672 -25.60 28.72 -44.17
CA THR A 672 -26.35 29.91 -43.75
C THR A 672 -27.02 30.60 -44.94
N LEU A 673 -28.08 31.39 -44.69
CA LEU A 673 -28.78 32.15 -45.76
C LEU A 673 -27.83 33.05 -46.56
N GLU A 674 -26.77 33.55 -45.92
CA GLU A 674 -25.79 34.42 -46.55
C GLU A 674 -24.84 33.66 -47.47
N GLU A 675 -24.39 32.47 -47.06
CA GLU A 675 -23.57 31.58 -47.88
C GLU A 675 -24.34 31.03 -49.08
N VAL A 676 -25.60 30.63 -48.87
CA VAL A 676 -26.50 30.24 -49.97
C VAL A 676 -26.75 31.44 -50.89
N GLY A 677 -26.94 32.64 -50.34
CA GLY A 677 -27.11 33.88 -51.11
C GLY A 677 -25.91 34.21 -52.00
N LYS A 678 -24.68 34.02 -51.49
CA LYS A 678 -23.44 34.17 -52.26
C LYS A 678 -23.35 33.20 -53.44
N GLN A 679 -23.84 31.97 -53.32
CA GLN A 679 -23.79 30.99 -54.41
C GLN A 679 -24.81 31.23 -55.53
N PHE A 680 -25.92 31.92 -55.22
CA PHE A 680 -26.97 32.25 -56.18
C PHE A 680 -26.94 33.73 -56.63
N ASP A 681 -25.91 34.49 -56.23
CA ASP A 681 -25.77 35.94 -56.47
C ASP A 681 -27.05 36.73 -56.11
N VAL A 682 -27.67 36.39 -54.98
CA VAL A 682 -28.86 37.06 -54.46
C VAL A 682 -28.72 37.43 -53.00
N THR A 683 -29.50 38.43 -52.57
CA THR A 683 -29.49 38.87 -51.19
C THR A 683 -29.99 37.79 -50.24
N ARG A 684 -29.48 37.80 -49.00
CA ARG A 684 -29.92 36.95 -47.90
C ARG A 684 -31.45 36.88 -47.77
N GLU A 685 -32.11 38.03 -47.89
CA GLU A 685 -33.57 38.13 -47.76
C GLU A 685 -34.29 37.44 -48.92
N ARG A 686 -33.73 37.45 -50.13
CA ARG A 686 -34.32 36.74 -51.25
C ARG A 686 -34.24 35.21 -51.07
N ILE A 687 -33.14 34.69 -50.51
CA ILE A 687 -33.02 33.26 -50.15
C ILE A 687 -33.98 32.84 -49.03
N ARG A 688 -34.41 33.76 -48.17
CA ARG A 688 -35.43 33.49 -47.12
C ARG A 688 -36.85 33.43 -47.68
N GLN A 689 -37.10 34.20 -48.75
CA GLN A 689 -38.40 34.26 -49.43
C GLN A 689 -38.64 33.06 -50.34
N ILE A 690 -37.57 32.57 -50.98
CA ILE A 690 -37.50 31.29 -51.68
C ILE A 690 -37.55 30.19 -50.62
#